data_AF-F8Q7B2-F1
#
_entry.id   AF-F8Q7B2-F1
#
_cell.length_a   1.000
_cell.length_b   1.000
_cell.length_c   1.000
_cell.angle_alpha   90.00
_cell.angle_beta   90.00
_cell.angle_gamma   90.00
#
_symmetry.space_group_name_H-M   'P 1'
#
loop_
_entity.id
_entity.type
_entity.pdbx_description
1 polymer ?
#
loop_
_entity_poly.entity_id
_entity_poly.type
_entity_poly.pdbx_seq_one_letter_code
_entity_poly.pdbx_strand_id
1 'polypeptide(L)'
;MATTLPLFWDLSSSTKKDRIDASVKLIGALEQFQAQYIPKDSPDGSDDEDEDQNPNNDGLDTLNAQDVSYSIRRLVRGLASPRESSRLGFAVALTELLSRLDTITCSQTVALLLNYTKTNGSMTGQEERDMIFARLFGFTAIIQSGLLVRQRPLPTSASSATLASSLEGFNEVLTELIVLGDKKSWLRESAWWSIGLAIDVLSTSDAPWKKEAFEATIQSIFVDQNIWTPEKVAVALKMQLLVPQHNWQKTLSTTFKSPDLLSPVNLSALAQIMKVSCSSETSSDDGVAVTVSSSNWKPQIHYAWDIILDRLPSSGAQSKNIFREFFRVVVDESLFSSTSSTERKYWGFQVFQKALPRVAATDLPLLFTKNFMRTWINHLSNNDRYLHKIAIQVAKDIQAFVQKNPASGLPFILQLTGVNGNYQFDKLTKTKTVESILASMDSEGIKSYIDYLFQQVNNIVDGPAQDDIPAINARRAWIGSQLAALIHNKSIPKSDDWIQPILDWFVVNGLFILKAKNEKSVCRALHSLPSPSFSDDLRQNYRDRLLSCLADLTGQTTAIKIGDKIQKASAVAADGELWVSKVLSRIEQLEKDTKHVSSLAEDDEEDVALRTRALQVVKKLKKASDSQGEQAKGAELLIEAILIQQYCADEDAVEMEVLESCIEATNQMFLVNKKGKKSRKSVDNKDGEQTPDPIDVFVDTIIGFLERPSTYMRTTANQSFSLLTGAVQESTIELIVRQLERRDPAELATDGDSDEEEEVEDNLDDENDESDDGVTSAGEESEDLDDAEDALQVRAKIEEALRANGIEAATGDSDADTDEDLMDDDQMMAIDEHLAEVFRSRSNEKASKGVDAQREATHFKNRVLDLIDTYIKKQPTSSHNVLLVLPLVEIVTTSGLDERQLVDKTTGLLKSRFEKPKDVPSNANVEQVKTLLEELHQRARKTRSSDSLTTLSFCSLYLSKMLLQSNAEESIHHIYQQSFTDFITRKASHLNVNFFQDYARRYPLLGWKLKTYIIEVSGEATNIYRKCQAFQLLQVIVNQLPSISYKQDEVVKFMTALRHALLDLISSACDERAALTAAQIKELLKLGLLAIRQTTKALSKPSDIETIWDPSSWKNVLERLSSSSRFKSSTALLKMCEQIAKSAKIASPEKINGTNGKEGSSKRKAGDVSEGEGGGSKKAKQKRAKKSKA
;
A
#
# COMPACT_ATOMS: atom_id res chain seq x y z
N MET A 1 31.84 -52.64 -21.73
CA MET A 1 30.62 -51.95 -21.26
C MET A 1 30.99 -50.50 -21.03
N ALA A 2 30.32 -49.55 -21.69
CA ALA A 2 30.66 -48.13 -21.65
C ALA A 2 30.65 -47.60 -20.21
N THR A 3 31.77 -47.05 -19.76
CA THR A 3 31.96 -46.50 -18.39
C THR A 3 31.18 -45.21 -18.14
N THR A 4 30.55 -44.67 -19.18
CA THR A 4 29.84 -43.39 -19.21
C THR A 4 28.35 -43.46 -18.88
N LEU A 5 27.74 -44.64 -18.80
CA LEU A 5 26.29 -44.80 -18.64
C LEU A 5 25.67 -44.05 -17.43
N PRO A 6 26.28 -44.02 -16.23
CA PRO A 6 25.74 -43.27 -15.09
C PRO A 6 25.69 -41.76 -15.31
N LEU A 7 26.53 -41.22 -16.19
CA LEU A 7 26.62 -39.77 -16.47
C LEU A 7 25.44 -39.26 -17.29
N PHE A 8 24.60 -40.14 -17.85
CA PHE A 8 23.41 -39.76 -18.61
C PHE A 8 22.14 -39.61 -17.76
N TRP A 9 22.11 -40.10 -16.52
CA TRP A 9 20.88 -40.16 -15.73
C TRP A 9 20.32 -38.77 -15.42
N ASP A 10 21.18 -37.88 -14.96
CA ASP A 10 20.79 -36.53 -14.52
C ASP A 10 20.52 -35.55 -15.68
N LEU A 11 20.85 -35.92 -16.93
CA LEU A 11 20.42 -35.17 -18.13
C LEU A 11 18.90 -35.11 -18.26
N SER A 12 18.19 -36.07 -17.67
CA SER A 12 16.73 -36.12 -17.65
C SER A 12 16.08 -35.36 -16.48
N SER A 13 16.87 -34.81 -15.56
CA SER A 13 16.38 -34.13 -14.35
C SER A 13 15.45 -32.97 -14.68
N SER A 14 14.39 -32.77 -13.88
CA SER A 14 13.50 -31.61 -13.98
C SER A 14 14.21 -30.29 -13.67
N THR A 15 15.28 -30.32 -12.87
CA THR A 15 16.03 -29.14 -12.44
C THR A 15 17.02 -28.71 -13.52
N LYS A 16 17.00 -27.42 -13.91
CA LYS A 16 17.96 -26.86 -14.88
C LYS A 16 19.41 -27.04 -14.45
N LYS A 17 19.70 -26.84 -13.17
CA LYS A 17 21.05 -26.95 -12.59
C LYS A 17 21.62 -28.36 -12.74
N ASP A 18 20.88 -29.37 -12.31
CA ASP A 18 21.33 -30.77 -12.38
C ASP A 18 21.62 -31.20 -13.82
N ARG A 19 20.80 -30.75 -14.79
CA ARG A 19 21.04 -31.03 -16.21
C ARG A 19 22.36 -30.42 -16.70
N ILE A 20 22.65 -29.17 -16.33
CA ILE A 20 23.90 -28.50 -16.70
C ILE A 20 25.10 -29.22 -16.06
N ASP A 21 25.02 -29.53 -14.77
CA ASP A 21 26.09 -30.23 -14.05
C ASP A 21 26.36 -31.63 -14.63
N ALA A 22 25.30 -32.33 -15.03
CA ALA A 22 25.38 -33.63 -15.71
C ALA A 22 26.04 -33.53 -17.09
N SER A 23 25.64 -32.54 -17.90
CA SER A 23 26.28 -32.27 -19.20
C SER A 23 27.77 -31.98 -19.05
N VAL A 24 28.16 -31.14 -18.08
CA VAL A 24 29.58 -30.82 -17.82
C VAL A 24 30.38 -32.07 -17.43
N LYS A 25 29.84 -32.92 -16.55
CA LYS A 25 30.51 -34.17 -16.13
C LYS A 25 30.64 -35.17 -17.28
N LEU A 26 29.59 -35.34 -18.07
CA LEU A 26 29.60 -36.23 -19.23
C LEU A 26 30.66 -35.76 -20.24
N ILE A 27 30.64 -34.49 -20.60
CA ILE A 27 31.54 -33.94 -21.63
C ILE A 27 33.00 -33.98 -21.16
N GLY A 28 33.27 -33.61 -19.91
CA GLY A 28 34.63 -33.69 -19.35
C GLY A 28 35.19 -35.12 -19.34
N ALA A 29 34.35 -36.13 -19.10
CA ALA A 29 34.78 -37.53 -19.21
C ALA A 29 35.04 -37.95 -20.67
N LEU A 30 34.17 -37.53 -21.59
CA LEU A 30 34.31 -37.85 -23.03
C LEU A 30 35.53 -37.20 -23.67
N GLU A 31 35.87 -35.96 -23.30
CA GLU A 31 37.10 -35.30 -23.72
C GLU A 31 38.34 -36.06 -23.28
N GLN A 32 38.36 -36.56 -22.03
CA GLN A 32 39.47 -37.36 -21.53
C GLN A 32 39.62 -38.67 -22.30
N PHE A 33 38.51 -39.36 -22.59
CA PHE A 33 38.54 -40.58 -23.41
C PHE A 33 38.98 -40.32 -24.84
N GLN A 34 38.54 -39.21 -25.44
CA GLN A 34 38.95 -38.82 -26.79
C GLN A 34 40.43 -38.43 -26.86
N ALA A 35 40.95 -37.70 -25.86
CA ALA A 35 42.35 -37.29 -25.80
C ALA A 35 43.31 -38.48 -25.62
N GLN A 36 42.85 -39.58 -25.03
CA GLN A 36 43.62 -40.81 -24.85
C GLN A 36 43.50 -41.78 -26.03
N TYR A 37 42.63 -41.50 -27.00
CA TYR A 37 42.36 -42.37 -28.13
C TYR A 37 43.35 -42.11 -29.27
N ILE A 38 43.88 -43.20 -29.84
CA ILE A 38 44.74 -43.18 -31.02
C ILE A 38 43.94 -43.82 -32.16
N PRO A 39 43.61 -43.09 -33.24
CA PRO A 39 42.95 -43.65 -34.41
C PRO A 39 43.74 -44.82 -34.98
N LYS A 40 43.05 -45.89 -35.41
CA LYS A 40 43.68 -47.00 -36.12
C LYS A 40 43.91 -46.59 -37.58
N ASP A 41 45.11 -46.78 -38.11
CA ASP A 41 45.35 -46.67 -39.55
C ASP A 41 44.44 -47.67 -40.29
N SER A 42 43.70 -47.18 -41.29
CA SER A 42 42.88 -48.01 -42.16
C SER A 42 43.76 -49.13 -42.76
N PRO A 43 43.36 -50.41 -42.73
CA PRO A 43 44.09 -51.42 -43.47
C PRO A 43 43.98 -51.10 -44.97
N ASP A 44 45.12 -51.02 -45.64
CA ASP A 44 45.26 -50.93 -47.08
C ASP A 44 44.39 -52.01 -47.78
N GLY A 45 43.57 -51.57 -48.73
CA GLY A 45 43.15 -52.31 -49.92
C GLY A 45 42.61 -53.73 -49.74
N SER A 46 41.29 -53.86 -49.65
CA SER A 46 40.57 -54.95 -50.31
C SER A 46 39.23 -54.43 -50.82
N ASP A 47 39.10 -54.43 -52.14
CA ASP A 47 37.84 -54.24 -52.88
C ASP A 47 36.86 -55.38 -52.52
N ASP A 48 36.09 -55.21 -51.45
CA ASP A 48 34.88 -56.00 -51.21
C ASP A 48 33.67 -55.04 -51.30
N GLU A 49 33.12 -54.92 -52.50
CA GLU A 49 31.93 -54.11 -52.85
C GLU A 49 30.60 -54.63 -52.23
N ASP A 50 30.66 -55.51 -51.21
CA ASP A 50 29.47 -56.17 -50.63
C ASP A 50 29.13 -55.75 -49.18
N GLU A 51 29.81 -54.76 -48.58
CA GLU A 51 29.53 -54.30 -47.19
C GLU A 51 28.55 -53.11 -47.07
N ASP A 52 27.97 -52.61 -48.17
CA ASP A 52 27.12 -51.39 -48.19
C ASP A 52 25.68 -51.57 -47.66
N GLN A 53 25.34 -52.69 -47.02
CA GLN A 53 24.00 -52.95 -46.47
C GLN A 53 23.93 -53.10 -44.94
N ASN A 54 24.93 -52.63 -44.18
CA ASN A 54 24.86 -52.63 -42.73
C ASN A 54 24.48 -51.23 -42.17
N PRO A 55 23.28 -51.01 -41.62
CA PRO A 55 22.80 -49.71 -41.13
C PRO A 55 23.56 -49.16 -39.89
N ASN A 56 24.63 -49.83 -39.47
CA ASN A 56 25.45 -49.48 -38.31
C ASN A 56 26.81 -48.85 -38.68
N ASN A 57 27.20 -48.79 -39.96
CA ASN A 57 28.48 -48.21 -40.36
C ASN A 57 28.35 -46.69 -40.62
N ASP A 58 28.19 -45.91 -39.56
CA ASP A 58 28.09 -44.44 -39.62
C ASP A 58 29.45 -43.70 -39.59
N GLY A 59 30.55 -44.45 -39.73
CA GLY A 59 31.92 -43.91 -39.79
C GLY A 59 32.43 -43.25 -38.50
N LEU A 60 31.63 -43.23 -37.42
CA LEU A 60 32.01 -42.58 -36.15
C LEU A 60 33.18 -43.29 -35.46
N ASP A 61 33.23 -44.63 -35.52
CA ASP A 61 34.20 -45.45 -34.79
C ASP A 61 35.63 -45.36 -35.35
N THR A 62 35.82 -44.74 -36.52
CA THR A 62 37.13 -44.57 -37.16
C THR A 62 38.00 -43.57 -36.41
N LEU A 63 37.45 -42.41 -36.05
CA LEU A 63 38.18 -41.28 -35.44
C LEU A 63 37.81 -41.00 -33.98
N ASN A 64 36.82 -41.70 -33.44
CA ASN A 64 36.33 -41.49 -32.08
C ASN A 64 36.58 -42.69 -31.17
N ALA A 65 36.84 -42.42 -29.89
CA ALA A 65 36.83 -43.45 -28.86
C ALA A 65 35.45 -44.12 -28.79
N GLN A 66 35.38 -45.40 -28.42
CA GLN A 66 34.11 -46.14 -28.33
C GLN A 66 33.07 -45.45 -27.43
N ASP A 67 33.48 -44.87 -26.30
CA ASP A 67 32.60 -44.12 -25.40
C ASP A 67 32.08 -42.82 -26.04
N VAL A 68 32.86 -42.17 -26.91
CA VAL A 68 32.47 -40.95 -27.64
C VAL A 68 31.47 -41.30 -28.73
N SER A 69 31.75 -42.29 -29.57
CA SER A 69 30.80 -42.80 -30.57
C SER A 69 29.49 -43.24 -29.94
N TYR A 70 29.56 -44.01 -28.84
CA TYR A 70 28.37 -44.44 -28.10
C TYR A 70 27.58 -43.25 -27.57
N SER A 71 28.27 -42.23 -27.03
CA SER A 71 27.64 -41.04 -26.48
C SER A 71 26.96 -40.20 -27.54
N ILE A 72 27.56 -39.99 -28.71
CA ILE A 72 26.93 -39.27 -29.83
C ILE A 72 25.65 -39.99 -30.27
N ARG A 73 25.71 -41.31 -30.51
CA ARG A 73 24.52 -42.11 -30.88
C ARG A 73 23.45 -42.03 -29.80
N ARG A 74 23.83 -42.10 -28.52
CA ARG A 74 22.90 -42.05 -27.38
C ARG A 74 22.28 -40.66 -27.20
N LEU A 75 23.05 -39.59 -27.37
CA LEU A 75 22.57 -38.22 -27.27
C LEU A 75 21.56 -37.93 -28.38
N VAL A 76 21.86 -38.31 -29.62
CA VAL A 76 20.94 -38.11 -30.75
C VAL A 76 19.66 -38.94 -30.61
N ARG A 77 19.76 -40.22 -30.20
CA ARG A 77 18.57 -41.03 -29.87
C ARG A 77 17.75 -40.43 -28.71
N GLY A 78 18.42 -39.84 -27.72
CA GLY A 78 17.80 -39.22 -26.55
C GLY A 78 16.97 -37.98 -26.86
N LEU A 79 17.18 -37.34 -28.01
CA LEU A 79 16.40 -36.18 -28.47
C LEU A 79 14.93 -36.53 -28.74
N ALA A 80 14.63 -37.79 -29.07
CA ALA A 80 13.26 -38.26 -29.31
C ALA A 80 12.55 -38.73 -28.02
N SER A 81 13.08 -38.36 -26.85
CA SER A 81 12.43 -38.67 -25.57
C SER A 81 11.07 -37.97 -25.46
N PRO A 82 10.02 -38.65 -24.93
CA PRO A 82 8.72 -38.02 -24.67
C PRO A 82 8.77 -37.00 -23.52
N ARG A 83 9.80 -37.06 -22.66
CA ARG A 83 10.00 -36.12 -21.55
C ARG A 83 10.72 -34.85 -22.01
N GLU A 84 10.09 -33.70 -21.79
CA GLU A 84 10.63 -32.38 -22.16
C GLU A 84 11.98 -32.08 -21.51
N SER A 85 12.11 -32.33 -20.20
CA SER A 85 13.36 -32.10 -19.47
C SER A 85 14.53 -32.90 -20.04
N SER A 86 14.25 -34.11 -20.52
CA SER A 86 15.23 -34.98 -21.15
C SER A 86 15.65 -34.43 -22.50
N ARG A 87 14.71 -34.03 -23.37
CA ARG A 87 15.03 -33.45 -24.68
C ARG A 87 15.98 -32.25 -24.55
N LEU A 88 15.71 -31.36 -23.59
CA LEU A 88 16.57 -30.21 -23.31
C LEU A 88 17.97 -30.62 -22.83
N GLY A 89 18.07 -31.58 -21.90
CA GLY A 89 19.36 -32.06 -21.40
C GLY A 89 20.20 -32.76 -22.47
N PHE A 90 19.57 -33.63 -23.27
CA PHE A 90 20.22 -34.31 -24.39
C PHE A 90 20.66 -33.33 -25.48
N ALA A 91 19.84 -32.33 -25.83
CA ALA A 91 20.19 -31.30 -26.80
C ALA A 91 21.39 -30.46 -26.35
N VAL A 92 21.38 -29.97 -25.09
CA VAL A 92 22.50 -29.18 -24.55
C VAL A 92 23.80 -29.99 -24.51
N ALA A 93 23.74 -31.24 -24.06
CA ALA A 93 24.90 -32.12 -24.02
C ALA A 93 25.42 -32.44 -25.44
N LEU A 94 24.54 -32.60 -26.43
CA LEU A 94 24.92 -32.80 -27.83
C LEU A 94 25.59 -31.55 -28.42
N THR A 95 24.98 -30.37 -28.25
CA THR A 95 25.53 -29.09 -28.74
C THR A 95 26.95 -28.88 -28.21
N GLU A 96 27.14 -29.08 -26.90
CA GLU A 96 28.43 -28.84 -26.26
C GLU A 96 29.45 -29.94 -26.56
N LEU A 97 29.03 -31.18 -26.79
CA LEU A 97 29.95 -32.22 -27.27
C LEU A 97 30.42 -31.90 -28.70
N LEU A 98 29.50 -31.55 -29.60
CA LEU A 98 29.83 -31.23 -31.00
C LEU A 98 30.67 -29.95 -31.13
N SER A 99 30.54 -28.99 -30.20
CA SER A 99 31.34 -27.75 -30.22
C SER A 99 32.81 -27.99 -29.92
N ARG A 100 33.14 -29.10 -29.25
CA ARG A 100 34.50 -29.43 -28.79
C ARG A 100 35.17 -30.59 -29.53
N LEU A 101 34.41 -31.38 -30.29
CA LEU A 101 34.95 -32.48 -31.09
C LEU A 101 35.37 -32.02 -32.49
N ASP A 102 36.62 -32.33 -32.88
CA ASP A 102 37.15 -32.07 -34.22
C ASP A 102 37.19 -33.34 -35.10
N THR A 103 36.48 -34.40 -34.71
CA THR A 103 36.58 -35.76 -35.26
C THR A 103 35.32 -36.22 -36.00
N ILE A 104 34.35 -35.32 -36.20
CA ILE A 104 33.06 -35.61 -36.83
C ILE A 104 32.73 -34.56 -37.88
N THR A 105 32.07 -34.96 -38.96
CA THR A 105 31.55 -34.03 -39.98
C THR A 105 30.09 -33.66 -39.72
N CYS A 106 29.67 -32.52 -40.29
CA CYS A 106 28.27 -32.11 -40.35
C CYS A 106 27.41 -33.17 -41.05
N SER A 107 27.86 -33.69 -42.19
CA SER A 107 27.13 -34.71 -42.97
C SER A 107 26.91 -36.01 -42.19
N GLN A 108 27.93 -36.49 -41.45
CA GLN A 108 27.80 -37.66 -40.59
C GLN A 108 26.74 -37.45 -39.50
N THR A 109 26.74 -36.28 -38.86
CA THR A 109 25.79 -35.95 -37.79
C THR A 109 24.37 -35.79 -38.33
N VAL A 110 24.21 -35.15 -39.49
CA VAL A 110 22.91 -34.98 -40.16
C VAL A 110 22.35 -36.34 -40.59
N ALA A 111 23.14 -37.18 -41.26
CA ALA A 111 22.72 -38.52 -41.66
C ALA A 111 22.30 -39.37 -40.45
N LEU A 112 23.07 -39.31 -39.36
CA LEU A 112 22.76 -39.99 -38.11
C LEU A 112 21.44 -39.48 -37.49
N LEU A 113 21.23 -38.16 -37.47
CA LEU A 113 19.99 -37.54 -37.00
C LEU A 113 18.79 -37.98 -37.84
N LEU A 114 18.89 -37.90 -39.17
CA LEU A 114 17.83 -38.30 -40.09
C LEU A 114 17.48 -39.78 -39.94
N ASN A 115 18.49 -40.64 -39.74
CA ASN A 115 18.30 -42.07 -39.53
C ASN A 115 17.56 -42.40 -38.23
N TYR A 116 17.90 -41.76 -37.10
CA TYR A 116 17.21 -42.00 -35.82
C TYR A 116 15.86 -41.31 -35.68
N THR A 117 15.51 -40.41 -36.59
CA THR A 117 14.26 -39.62 -36.53
C THR A 117 13.34 -39.86 -37.73
N LYS A 118 13.40 -41.04 -38.34
CA LYS A 118 12.49 -41.43 -39.43
C LYS A 118 11.06 -41.56 -38.91
N THR A 119 10.13 -40.77 -39.44
CA THR A 119 8.70 -40.92 -39.16
C THR A 119 8.09 -41.94 -40.10
N ASN A 120 7.43 -42.98 -39.57
CA ASN A 120 6.69 -43.97 -40.36
C ASN A 120 5.17 -43.80 -40.16
N GLY A 121 4.37 -44.26 -41.12
CA GLY A 121 2.90 -44.11 -41.10
C GLY A 121 2.20 -44.88 -39.98
N SER A 122 2.91 -45.75 -39.26
CA SER A 122 2.40 -46.54 -38.13
C SER A 122 2.65 -45.90 -36.75
N MET A 123 3.33 -44.75 -36.66
CA MET A 123 3.60 -44.08 -35.38
C MET A 123 2.32 -43.45 -34.81
N THR A 124 2.21 -43.43 -33.49
CA THR A 124 1.20 -42.62 -32.81
C THR A 124 1.49 -41.13 -32.98
N GLY A 125 0.48 -40.26 -32.85
CA GLY A 125 0.67 -38.81 -32.99
C GLY A 125 1.67 -38.20 -32.00
N GLN A 126 1.82 -38.80 -30.80
CA GLN A 126 2.80 -38.39 -29.81
C GLN A 126 4.22 -38.82 -30.20
N GLU A 127 4.40 -40.04 -30.69
CA GLU A 127 5.70 -40.51 -31.18
C GLU A 127 6.16 -39.74 -32.41
N GLU A 128 5.25 -39.43 -33.35
CA GLU A 128 5.56 -38.58 -34.50
C GLU A 128 6.02 -37.19 -34.03
N ARG A 129 5.32 -36.61 -33.05
CA ARG A 129 5.67 -35.32 -32.44
C ARG A 129 7.05 -35.35 -31.79
N ASP A 130 7.39 -36.40 -31.06
CA ASP A 130 8.68 -36.55 -30.40
C ASP A 130 9.84 -36.70 -31.42
N MET A 131 9.62 -37.42 -32.54
CA MET A 131 10.61 -37.51 -33.63
C MET A 131 10.83 -36.16 -34.34
N ILE A 132 9.75 -35.41 -34.56
CA ILE A 132 9.80 -34.08 -35.18
C ILE A 132 10.55 -33.09 -34.26
N PHE A 133 10.31 -33.14 -32.95
CA PHE A 133 11.10 -32.36 -31.99
C PHE A 133 12.57 -32.78 -31.99
N ALA A 134 12.85 -34.08 -32.06
CA ALA A 134 14.22 -34.57 -32.12
C ALA A 134 14.99 -34.02 -33.32
N ARG A 135 14.35 -33.97 -34.50
CA ARG A 135 14.91 -33.31 -35.69
C ARG A 135 15.22 -31.85 -35.44
N LEU A 136 14.25 -31.09 -34.93
CA LEU A 136 14.45 -29.67 -34.65
C LEU A 136 15.63 -29.45 -33.71
N PHE A 137 15.61 -30.08 -32.52
CA PHE A 137 16.68 -29.93 -31.54
C PHE A 137 18.04 -30.41 -32.06
N GLY A 138 18.07 -31.48 -32.88
CA GLY A 138 19.29 -31.98 -33.50
C GLY A 138 19.89 -30.97 -34.48
N PHE A 139 19.10 -30.41 -35.39
CA PHE A 139 19.57 -29.36 -36.31
C PHE A 139 19.99 -28.10 -35.56
N THR A 140 19.22 -27.67 -34.55
CA THR A 140 19.61 -26.54 -33.69
C THR A 140 20.94 -26.81 -32.98
N ALA A 141 21.20 -28.02 -32.51
CA ALA A 141 22.47 -28.40 -31.89
C ALA A 141 23.66 -28.37 -32.87
N ILE A 142 23.45 -28.82 -34.12
CA ILE A 142 24.46 -28.73 -35.19
C ILE A 142 24.80 -27.27 -35.51
N ILE A 143 23.78 -26.40 -35.56
CA ILE A 143 23.97 -24.97 -35.80
C ILE A 143 24.71 -24.29 -34.63
N GLN A 144 24.19 -24.44 -33.41
CA GLN A 144 24.73 -23.76 -32.22
C GLN A 144 26.12 -24.25 -31.81
N SER A 145 26.48 -25.49 -32.14
CA SER A 145 27.84 -26.01 -31.92
C SER A 145 28.89 -25.44 -32.89
N GLY A 146 28.45 -24.70 -33.92
CA GLY A 146 29.29 -24.19 -34.99
C GLY A 146 29.76 -25.26 -35.98
N LEU A 147 29.35 -26.53 -35.81
CA LEU A 147 29.72 -27.63 -36.71
C LEU A 147 29.28 -27.36 -38.15
N LEU A 148 28.13 -26.71 -38.33
CA LEU A 148 27.57 -26.36 -39.64
C LEU A 148 28.51 -25.51 -40.53
N VAL A 149 29.42 -24.73 -39.95
CA VAL A 149 30.31 -23.83 -40.70
C VAL A 149 31.80 -24.07 -40.39
N ARG A 150 32.10 -25.16 -39.68
CA ARG A 150 33.46 -25.46 -39.22
C ARG A 150 34.39 -25.75 -40.39
N GLN A 151 35.49 -24.99 -40.47
CA GLN A 151 36.49 -25.11 -41.53
C GLN A 151 37.70 -25.97 -41.12
N ARG A 152 37.85 -26.28 -39.83
CA ARG A 152 38.95 -27.12 -39.36
C ARG A 152 38.76 -28.55 -39.93
N PRO A 153 39.73 -29.08 -40.70
CA PRO A 153 39.65 -30.43 -41.21
C PRO A 153 39.81 -31.45 -40.07
N LEU A 154 39.24 -32.63 -40.26
CA LEU A 154 39.36 -33.73 -39.30
C LEU A 154 40.82 -34.19 -39.19
N PRO A 155 41.27 -34.66 -38.02
CA PRO A 155 42.62 -35.20 -37.81
C PRO A 155 42.79 -36.54 -38.54
N THR A 156 43.00 -36.47 -39.85
CA THR A 156 43.17 -37.57 -40.79
C THR A 156 44.53 -37.45 -41.48
N SER A 157 45.04 -38.53 -42.07
CA SER A 157 46.34 -38.52 -42.77
C SER A 157 46.41 -37.41 -43.82
N ALA A 158 47.57 -36.75 -43.94
CA ALA A 158 47.79 -35.50 -44.69
C ALA A 158 47.33 -35.52 -46.18
N SER A 159 47.08 -36.70 -46.74
CA SER A 159 46.63 -36.93 -48.12
C SER A 159 45.10 -36.78 -48.34
N SER A 160 44.28 -36.78 -47.27
CA SER A 160 42.81 -36.81 -47.33
C SER A 160 42.17 -35.86 -46.31
N ALA A 161 42.54 -34.57 -46.37
CA ALA A 161 42.02 -33.55 -45.44
C ALA A 161 40.50 -33.36 -45.58
N THR A 162 39.74 -34.17 -44.84
CA THR A 162 38.28 -34.17 -44.88
C THR A 162 37.76 -32.93 -44.14
N LEU A 163 37.03 -32.06 -44.83
CA LEU A 163 36.45 -30.86 -44.23
C LEU A 163 35.29 -31.24 -43.29
N ALA A 164 35.22 -30.58 -42.13
CA ALA A 164 34.15 -30.81 -41.16
C ALA A 164 32.78 -30.36 -41.69
N SER A 165 32.72 -29.36 -42.57
CA SER A 165 31.49 -28.89 -43.20
C SER A 165 31.66 -28.54 -44.68
N SER A 166 30.57 -28.62 -45.43
CA SER A 166 30.47 -28.33 -46.87
C SER A 166 29.21 -27.51 -47.18
N LEU A 167 29.18 -26.88 -48.36
CA LEU A 167 28.00 -26.19 -48.87
C LEU A 167 26.79 -27.13 -48.98
N GLU A 168 27.01 -28.38 -49.38
CA GLU A 168 25.96 -29.40 -49.47
C GLU A 168 25.33 -29.70 -48.11
N GLY A 169 26.16 -29.86 -47.06
CA GLY A 169 25.66 -30.07 -45.70
C GLY A 169 24.88 -28.86 -45.16
N PHE A 170 25.29 -27.63 -45.51
CA PHE A 170 24.52 -26.42 -45.20
C PHE A 170 23.16 -26.42 -45.88
N ASN A 171 23.13 -26.71 -47.19
CA ASN A 171 21.90 -26.76 -47.97
C ASN A 171 20.96 -27.86 -47.47
N GLU A 172 21.48 -29.04 -47.12
CA GLU A 172 20.69 -30.15 -46.56
C GLU A 172 20.00 -29.74 -45.24
N VAL A 173 20.74 -29.13 -44.31
CA VAL A 173 20.18 -28.63 -43.04
C VAL A 173 19.13 -27.54 -43.29
N LEU A 174 19.38 -26.62 -44.22
CA LEU A 174 18.43 -25.58 -44.59
C LEU A 174 17.14 -26.17 -45.16
N THR A 175 17.24 -27.07 -46.14
CA THR A 175 16.10 -27.73 -46.78
C THR A 175 15.30 -28.54 -45.77
N GLU A 176 15.96 -29.33 -44.92
CA GLU A 176 15.27 -30.11 -43.88
C GLU A 176 14.57 -29.21 -42.85
N LEU A 177 15.13 -28.06 -42.47
CA LEU A 177 14.47 -27.10 -41.59
C LEU A 177 13.24 -26.45 -42.23
N ILE A 178 13.29 -26.13 -43.53
CA ILE A 178 12.14 -25.61 -44.28
C ILE A 178 11.03 -26.67 -44.32
N VAL A 179 11.36 -27.90 -44.73
CA VAL A 179 10.42 -29.03 -44.76
C VAL A 179 9.81 -29.28 -43.38
N LEU A 180 10.62 -29.20 -42.33
CA LEU A 180 10.17 -29.37 -40.95
C LEU A 180 9.19 -28.27 -40.53
N GLY A 181 9.47 -27.01 -40.89
CA GLY A 181 8.60 -25.86 -40.61
C GLY A 181 7.28 -25.90 -41.39
N ASP A 182 7.27 -26.49 -42.58
CA ASP A 182 6.06 -26.64 -43.40
C ASP A 182 5.22 -27.87 -43.01
N LYS A 183 5.83 -28.87 -42.35
CA LYS A 183 5.13 -30.09 -41.92
C LYS A 183 4.02 -29.81 -40.90
N LYS A 184 4.23 -28.89 -39.95
CA LYS A 184 3.23 -28.52 -38.90
C LYS A 184 3.32 -27.03 -38.54
N SER A 185 2.18 -26.33 -38.54
CA SER A 185 2.09 -24.89 -38.23
C SER A 185 2.66 -24.51 -36.86
N TRP A 186 2.41 -25.31 -35.82
CA TRP A 186 2.88 -25.03 -34.46
C TRP A 186 4.41 -25.13 -34.28
N LEU A 187 5.12 -25.73 -35.23
CA LEU A 187 6.58 -25.91 -35.23
C LEU A 187 7.30 -24.87 -36.10
N ARG A 188 6.58 -24.24 -37.03
CA ARG A 188 7.11 -23.31 -38.03
C ARG A 188 7.98 -22.23 -37.39
N GLU A 189 7.46 -21.54 -36.39
CA GLU A 189 8.18 -20.48 -35.69
C GLU A 189 9.55 -20.95 -35.18
N SER A 190 9.63 -22.12 -34.54
CA SER A 190 10.88 -22.66 -33.98
C SER A 190 11.86 -23.17 -35.05
N ALA A 191 11.33 -23.76 -36.13
CA ALA A 191 12.16 -24.21 -37.26
C ALA A 191 12.80 -23.02 -37.99
N TRP A 192 12.01 -21.99 -38.29
CA TRP A 192 12.51 -20.79 -38.95
C TRP A 192 13.38 -19.92 -38.06
N TRP A 193 13.15 -19.93 -36.75
CA TRP A 193 14.10 -19.36 -35.79
C TRP A 193 15.46 -20.05 -35.87
N SER A 194 15.48 -21.38 -36.02
CA SER A 194 16.72 -22.13 -36.23
C SER A 194 17.40 -21.81 -37.58
N ILE A 195 16.63 -21.57 -38.65
CA ILE A 195 17.17 -21.03 -39.91
C ILE A 195 17.83 -19.67 -39.66
N GLY A 196 17.19 -18.81 -38.88
CA GLY A 196 17.76 -17.52 -38.45
C GLY A 196 19.10 -17.67 -37.73
N LEU A 197 19.26 -18.70 -36.88
CA LEU A 197 20.53 -19.01 -36.23
C LEU A 197 21.58 -19.52 -37.23
N ALA A 198 21.18 -20.36 -38.19
CA ALA A 198 22.09 -20.86 -39.24
C ALA A 198 22.67 -19.70 -40.06
N ILE A 199 21.82 -18.71 -40.37
CA ILE A 199 22.22 -17.46 -41.05
C ILE A 199 23.20 -16.66 -40.18
N ASP A 200 22.96 -16.53 -38.88
CA ASP A 200 23.87 -15.80 -37.96
C ASP A 200 25.25 -16.47 -37.89
N VAL A 201 25.27 -17.79 -37.73
CA VAL A 201 26.50 -18.60 -37.70
C VAL A 201 27.24 -18.51 -39.04
N LEU A 202 26.52 -18.56 -40.17
CA LEU A 202 27.12 -18.35 -41.49
C LEU A 202 27.69 -16.93 -41.65
N SER A 203 26.97 -15.91 -41.17
CA SER A 203 27.38 -14.50 -41.27
C SER A 203 28.68 -14.19 -40.52
N THR A 204 28.91 -14.88 -39.40
CA THR A 204 30.12 -14.73 -38.57
C THR A 204 31.25 -15.68 -38.98
N SER A 205 30.98 -16.64 -39.87
CA SER A 205 31.97 -17.60 -40.35
C SER A 205 32.88 -17.05 -41.45
N ASP A 206 34.04 -17.69 -41.57
CA ASP A 206 35.03 -17.53 -42.66
C ASP A 206 34.90 -18.62 -43.73
N ALA A 207 33.72 -19.26 -43.84
CA ALA A 207 33.51 -20.33 -44.82
C ALA A 207 33.72 -19.81 -46.26
N PRO A 208 34.51 -20.51 -47.10
CA PRO A 208 34.79 -20.05 -48.46
C PRO A 208 33.54 -20.05 -49.34
N TRP A 209 32.59 -20.94 -49.05
CA TRP A 209 31.30 -21.11 -49.73
C TRP A 209 30.17 -20.21 -49.16
N LYS A 210 30.51 -19.21 -48.34
CA LYS A 210 29.54 -18.35 -47.65
C LYS A 210 28.62 -17.57 -48.59
N LYS A 211 29.15 -17.09 -49.72
CA LYS A 211 28.35 -16.32 -50.70
C LYS A 211 27.35 -17.23 -51.41
N GLU A 212 27.80 -18.40 -51.81
CA GLU A 212 27.01 -19.44 -52.45
C GLU A 212 25.89 -19.94 -51.50
N ALA A 213 26.19 -20.10 -50.21
CA ALA A 213 25.20 -20.46 -49.21
C ALA A 213 24.13 -19.36 -48.99
N PHE A 214 24.50 -18.07 -49.01
CA PHE A 214 23.52 -17.00 -48.96
C PHE A 214 22.62 -16.97 -50.20
N GLU A 215 23.18 -17.19 -51.39
CA GLU A 215 22.41 -17.27 -52.64
C GLU A 215 21.45 -18.47 -52.63
N ALA A 216 21.92 -19.65 -52.18
CA ALA A 216 21.08 -20.84 -52.02
C ALA A 216 19.95 -20.62 -51.00
N THR A 217 20.22 -19.87 -49.93
CA THR A 217 19.21 -19.46 -48.94
C THR A 217 18.17 -18.54 -49.56
N ILE A 218 18.60 -17.58 -50.38
CA ILE A 218 17.69 -16.66 -51.07
C ILE A 218 16.79 -17.42 -52.04
N GLN A 219 17.37 -18.32 -52.83
CA GLN A 219 16.63 -19.15 -53.79
C GLN A 219 15.58 -20.00 -53.06
N SER A 220 16.00 -20.76 -52.04
CA SER A 220 15.12 -21.72 -51.33
C SER A 220 13.97 -21.04 -50.57
N ILE A 221 14.21 -19.85 -49.98
CA ILE A 221 13.23 -19.18 -49.11
C ILE A 221 12.36 -18.17 -49.87
N PHE A 222 12.92 -17.43 -50.83
CA PHE A 222 12.22 -16.32 -51.48
C PHE A 222 11.78 -16.61 -52.91
N VAL A 223 12.45 -17.51 -53.63
CA VAL A 223 12.11 -17.84 -55.02
C VAL A 223 11.27 -19.11 -55.11
N ASP A 224 11.68 -20.16 -54.41
CA ASP A 224 10.98 -21.46 -54.48
C ASP A 224 9.66 -21.47 -53.67
N GLN A 225 9.51 -20.54 -52.73
CA GLN A 225 8.35 -20.43 -51.84
C GLN A 225 7.60 -19.10 -52.09
N ASN A 226 6.32 -19.18 -52.45
CA ASN A 226 5.51 -18.00 -52.78
C ASN A 226 4.74 -17.40 -51.60
N ILE A 227 4.56 -18.15 -50.50
CA ILE A 227 3.75 -17.71 -49.36
C ILE A 227 4.60 -16.82 -48.43
N TRP A 228 3.98 -15.74 -47.90
CA TRP A 228 4.59 -14.86 -46.90
C TRP A 228 4.05 -15.17 -45.51
N THR A 229 4.96 -15.29 -44.55
CA THR A 229 4.67 -15.51 -43.14
C THR A 229 5.50 -14.58 -42.26
N PRO A 230 5.14 -14.36 -40.98
CA PRO A 230 5.94 -13.56 -40.05
C PRO A 230 7.40 -14.03 -39.95
N GLU A 231 7.65 -15.33 -40.00
CA GLU A 231 8.99 -15.92 -40.00
C GLU A 231 9.80 -15.51 -41.24
N LYS A 232 9.16 -15.57 -42.42
CA LYS A 232 9.79 -15.16 -43.68
C LYS A 232 10.10 -13.67 -43.70
N VAL A 233 9.24 -12.84 -43.11
CA VAL A 233 9.52 -11.40 -42.91
C VAL A 233 10.76 -11.21 -42.03
N ALA A 234 10.85 -11.93 -40.90
CA ALA A 234 12.01 -11.86 -40.01
C ALA A 234 13.33 -12.25 -40.72
N VAL A 235 13.31 -13.35 -41.50
CA VAL A 235 14.48 -13.78 -42.28
C VAL A 235 14.80 -12.79 -43.40
N ALA A 236 13.79 -12.25 -44.09
CA ALA A 236 13.98 -11.22 -45.12
C ALA A 236 14.69 -9.99 -44.56
N LEU A 237 14.18 -9.44 -43.45
CA LEU A 237 14.81 -8.31 -42.79
C LEU A 237 16.26 -8.65 -42.45
N LYS A 238 16.52 -9.79 -41.79
CA LYS A 238 17.88 -10.24 -41.45
C LYS A 238 18.80 -10.28 -42.68
N MET A 239 18.37 -10.94 -43.75
CA MET A 239 19.14 -11.10 -44.99
C MET A 239 19.41 -9.77 -45.71
N GLN A 240 18.50 -8.79 -45.65
CA GLN A 240 18.71 -7.47 -46.23
C GLN A 240 19.90 -6.71 -45.64
N LEU A 241 20.23 -6.92 -44.35
CA LEU A 241 21.44 -6.35 -43.76
C LEU A 241 22.70 -7.11 -44.15
N LEU A 242 22.62 -8.43 -44.22
CA LEU A 242 23.79 -9.29 -44.47
C LEU A 242 24.20 -9.29 -45.94
N VAL A 243 23.25 -9.11 -46.86
CA VAL A 243 23.47 -9.12 -48.32
C VAL A 243 22.80 -7.91 -48.97
N PRO A 244 23.29 -6.67 -48.72
CA PRO A 244 22.68 -5.45 -49.26
C PRO A 244 22.87 -5.33 -50.78
N GLN A 245 23.90 -5.97 -51.35
CA GLN A 245 24.16 -5.95 -52.80
C GLN A 245 23.18 -6.81 -53.63
N HIS A 246 22.34 -7.65 -53.00
CA HIS A 246 21.35 -8.45 -53.71
C HIS A 246 20.21 -7.59 -54.26
N ASN A 247 19.64 -7.98 -55.41
CA ASN A 247 18.50 -7.26 -55.99
C ASN A 247 17.19 -7.66 -55.29
N TRP A 248 16.98 -7.09 -54.10
CA TRP A 248 15.78 -7.29 -53.30
C TRP A 248 14.50 -6.82 -54.00
N GLN A 249 14.56 -5.82 -54.88
CA GLN A 249 13.39 -5.39 -55.65
C GLN A 249 12.83 -6.51 -56.51
N LYS A 250 13.69 -7.25 -57.22
CA LYS A 250 13.26 -8.38 -58.06
C LYS A 250 12.71 -9.55 -57.23
N THR A 251 13.28 -9.76 -56.04
CA THR A 251 12.95 -10.89 -55.16
C THR A 251 11.64 -10.66 -54.41
N LEU A 252 11.33 -9.41 -54.04
CA LEU A 252 10.20 -9.06 -53.21
C LEU A 252 8.99 -8.53 -54.00
N SER A 253 9.15 -8.21 -55.29
CA SER A 253 8.15 -7.53 -56.14
C SER A 253 6.80 -8.25 -56.26
N THR A 254 6.75 -9.55 -55.98
CA THR A 254 5.51 -10.34 -55.98
C THR A 254 4.53 -9.92 -54.89
N THR A 255 5.02 -9.35 -53.78
CA THR A 255 4.19 -8.97 -52.62
C THR A 255 4.46 -7.55 -52.13
N PHE A 256 5.69 -7.07 -52.27
CA PHE A 256 6.13 -5.75 -51.82
C PHE A 256 6.52 -4.86 -52.99
N LYS A 257 6.10 -3.59 -52.95
CA LYS A 257 6.30 -2.63 -54.06
C LYS A 257 7.68 -1.98 -54.01
N SER A 258 8.27 -1.88 -52.83
CA SER A 258 9.57 -1.27 -52.55
C SER A 258 10.56 -2.33 -52.06
N PRO A 259 11.88 -2.15 -52.30
CA PRO A 259 12.87 -3.14 -51.89
C PRO A 259 13.06 -3.14 -50.38
N ASP A 260 12.72 -2.06 -49.67
CA ASP A 260 12.74 -2.01 -48.20
C ASP A 260 11.38 -2.44 -47.63
N LEU A 261 11.38 -3.53 -46.85
CA LEU A 261 10.16 -4.08 -46.23
C LEU A 261 9.46 -3.09 -45.29
N LEU A 262 10.22 -2.20 -44.63
CA LEU A 262 9.68 -1.25 -43.65
C LEU A 262 9.27 0.09 -44.28
N SER A 263 9.35 0.21 -45.60
CA SER A 263 8.92 1.42 -46.30
C SER A 263 7.39 1.63 -46.18
N PRO A 264 6.90 2.89 -46.12
CA PRO A 264 5.48 3.20 -45.94
C PRO A 264 4.53 2.49 -46.92
N VAL A 265 4.98 2.27 -48.16
CA VAL A 265 4.18 1.64 -49.23
C VAL A 265 3.93 0.14 -48.96
N ASN A 266 4.79 -0.50 -48.17
CA ASN A 266 4.74 -1.93 -47.86
C ASN A 266 4.00 -2.23 -46.54
N LEU A 267 3.72 -1.23 -45.71
CA LEU A 267 3.20 -1.42 -44.35
C LEU A 267 1.83 -2.08 -44.29
N SER A 268 0.95 -1.82 -45.26
CA SER A 268 -0.37 -2.46 -45.31
C SER A 268 -0.25 -3.97 -45.57
N ALA A 269 0.61 -4.38 -46.50
CA ALA A 269 0.90 -5.79 -46.76
C ALA A 269 1.57 -6.44 -45.54
N LEU A 270 2.50 -5.74 -44.90
CA LEU A 270 3.15 -6.20 -43.67
C LEU A 270 2.14 -6.39 -42.53
N ALA A 271 1.20 -5.45 -42.34
CA ALA A 271 0.14 -5.54 -41.35
C ALA A 271 -0.72 -6.79 -41.57
N GLN A 272 -1.10 -7.09 -42.82
CA GLN A 272 -1.87 -8.30 -43.12
C GLN A 272 -1.10 -9.58 -42.79
N ILE A 273 0.21 -9.65 -43.10
CA ILE A 273 1.05 -10.81 -42.77
C ILE A 273 1.19 -10.99 -41.26
N MET A 274 1.37 -9.89 -40.51
CA MET A 274 1.58 -9.89 -39.06
C MET A 274 0.28 -10.06 -38.25
N LYS A 275 -0.89 -9.82 -38.86
CA LYS A 275 -2.23 -9.98 -38.26
C LYS A 275 -2.64 -11.45 -38.08
N VAL A 276 -2.01 -12.38 -38.81
CA VAL A 276 -2.43 -13.77 -38.90
C VAL A 276 -2.11 -14.56 -37.62
N SER A 277 -3.10 -14.70 -36.74
CA SER A 277 -3.53 -16.06 -36.35
C SER A 277 -4.34 -16.59 -37.52
N CYS A 278 -4.07 -17.78 -38.05
CA CYS A 278 -4.83 -18.33 -39.18
C CYS A 278 -6.33 -18.43 -38.82
N SER A 279 -7.10 -17.40 -39.19
CA SER A 279 -8.56 -17.37 -39.29
C SER A 279 -8.86 -17.02 -40.73
N SER A 280 -9.54 -17.91 -41.43
CA SER A 280 -9.98 -17.76 -42.81
C SER A 280 -10.81 -16.49 -43.00
N GLU A 281 -10.25 -15.51 -43.71
CA GLU A 281 -11.05 -14.55 -44.46
C GLU A 281 -10.69 -14.72 -45.93
N THR A 282 -11.62 -15.35 -46.65
CA THR A 282 -11.62 -15.48 -48.10
C THR A 282 -11.85 -14.11 -48.74
N SER A 283 -10.85 -13.58 -49.44
CA SER A 283 -11.10 -12.70 -50.59
C SER A 283 -11.04 -13.56 -51.85
N SER A 284 -12.20 -13.76 -52.47
CA SER A 284 -12.35 -14.45 -53.75
C SER A 284 -11.76 -13.62 -54.90
N ASP A 285 -10.72 -14.14 -55.55
CA ASP A 285 -10.72 -14.39 -57.00
C ASP A 285 -9.56 -15.35 -57.33
N ASP A 286 -9.80 -16.33 -58.20
CA ASP A 286 -8.88 -17.42 -58.62
C ASP A 286 -8.59 -18.56 -57.61
N GLY A 287 -9.59 -19.43 -57.41
CA GLY A 287 -9.50 -20.81 -57.92
C GLY A 287 -8.46 -21.81 -57.39
N VAL A 288 -7.67 -21.54 -56.34
CA VAL A 288 -6.87 -22.59 -55.66
C VAL A 288 -6.98 -22.44 -54.14
N ALA A 289 -7.84 -23.26 -53.53
CA ALA A 289 -7.93 -23.37 -52.08
C ALA A 289 -6.67 -24.04 -51.50
N VAL A 290 -5.74 -23.25 -50.96
CA VAL A 290 -4.73 -23.75 -50.02
C VAL A 290 -5.25 -23.46 -48.61
N THR A 291 -5.86 -24.48 -48.00
CA THR A 291 -6.25 -24.46 -46.60
C THR A 291 -5.00 -24.43 -45.71
N VAL A 292 -4.57 -23.25 -45.27
CA VAL A 292 -3.60 -23.15 -44.18
C VAL A 292 -4.38 -23.41 -42.89
N SER A 293 -4.20 -24.59 -42.30
CA SER A 293 -4.84 -25.00 -41.04
C SER A 293 -4.64 -23.94 -39.96
N SER A 294 -5.72 -23.56 -39.27
CA SER A 294 -5.69 -22.59 -38.18
C SER A 294 -4.61 -22.94 -37.15
N SER A 295 -3.69 -22.00 -36.89
CA SER A 295 -2.79 -22.11 -35.75
C SER A 295 -3.58 -21.69 -34.53
N ASN A 296 -3.71 -22.59 -33.54
CA ASN A 296 -4.28 -22.26 -32.24
C ASN A 296 -3.59 -21.03 -31.68
N TRP A 297 -4.38 -20.05 -31.21
CA TRP A 297 -3.87 -18.82 -30.61
C TRP A 297 -2.88 -19.14 -29.48
N LYS A 298 -1.82 -18.32 -29.39
CA LYS A 298 -0.82 -18.40 -28.32
C LYS A 298 -0.67 -17.02 -27.68
N PRO A 299 -0.59 -16.94 -26.34
CA PRO A 299 -0.34 -15.67 -25.64
C PRO A 299 1.01 -15.03 -25.98
N GLN A 300 1.98 -15.80 -26.47
CA GLN A 300 3.31 -15.28 -26.79
C GLN A 300 3.31 -14.63 -28.17
N ILE A 301 3.77 -13.37 -28.22
CA ILE A 301 4.00 -12.67 -29.47
C ILE A 301 5.15 -13.29 -30.28
N HIS A 302 4.94 -13.36 -31.60
CA HIS A 302 5.90 -13.94 -32.55
C HIS A 302 7.25 -13.20 -32.55
N TYR A 303 8.37 -13.93 -32.60
CA TYR A 303 9.73 -13.35 -32.50
C TYR A 303 10.05 -12.30 -33.59
N ALA A 304 9.36 -12.36 -34.73
CA ALA A 304 9.50 -11.38 -35.81
C ALA A 304 9.27 -9.94 -35.35
N TRP A 305 8.42 -9.71 -34.34
CA TRP A 305 8.19 -8.38 -33.79
C TRP A 305 9.44 -7.78 -33.15
N ASP A 306 10.25 -8.57 -32.44
CA ASP A 306 11.51 -8.07 -31.86
C ASP A 306 12.46 -7.62 -32.98
N ILE A 307 12.58 -8.40 -34.06
CA ILE A 307 13.43 -8.07 -35.21
C ILE A 307 12.93 -6.82 -35.94
N ILE A 308 11.62 -6.67 -36.11
CA ILE A 308 11.03 -5.48 -36.75
C ILE A 308 11.29 -4.24 -35.88
N LEU A 309 11.02 -4.31 -34.58
CA LEU A 309 11.20 -3.18 -33.67
C LEU A 309 12.68 -2.76 -33.55
N ASP A 310 13.61 -3.73 -33.55
CA ASP A 310 15.06 -3.45 -33.54
C ASP A 310 15.55 -2.81 -34.85
N ARG A 311 14.78 -2.93 -35.95
CA ARG A 311 15.09 -2.35 -37.27
C ARG A 311 14.50 -0.98 -37.51
N LEU A 312 13.50 -0.58 -36.73
CA LEU A 312 12.87 0.72 -36.92
C LEU A 312 13.87 1.83 -36.55
N PRO A 313 14.09 2.80 -37.45
CA PRO A 313 15.15 3.78 -37.28
C PRO A 313 14.83 4.72 -36.11
N SER A 314 15.77 4.83 -35.15
CA SER A 314 15.57 5.54 -33.88
C SER A 314 15.99 7.03 -33.90
N SER A 315 16.49 7.56 -35.03
CA SER A 315 16.95 8.96 -35.10
C SER A 315 16.84 9.54 -36.51
N GLY A 316 16.34 10.77 -36.63
CA GLY A 316 16.13 11.52 -37.89
C GLY A 316 14.65 11.78 -38.24
N ALA A 317 14.36 12.87 -38.97
CA ALA A 317 12.97 13.28 -39.27
C ALA A 317 12.22 12.29 -40.19
N GLN A 318 12.90 11.72 -41.19
CA GLN A 318 12.33 10.67 -42.05
C GLN A 318 12.07 9.38 -41.24
N SER A 319 12.98 9.05 -40.32
CA SER A 319 12.89 7.92 -39.40
C SER A 319 11.65 7.99 -38.50
N LYS A 320 11.37 9.18 -37.95
CA LYS A 320 10.18 9.44 -37.13
C LYS A 320 8.88 9.25 -37.92
N ASN A 321 8.85 9.66 -39.18
CA ASN A 321 7.67 9.45 -40.04
C ASN A 321 7.46 7.96 -40.34
N ILE A 322 8.53 7.20 -40.61
CA ILE A 322 8.44 5.75 -40.83
C ILE A 322 7.94 5.05 -39.56
N PHE A 323 8.48 5.39 -38.38
CA PHE A 323 8.04 4.81 -37.12
C PHE A 323 6.58 5.14 -36.81
N ARG A 324 6.17 6.40 -36.98
CA ARG A 324 4.78 6.85 -36.79
C ARG A 324 3.83 6.09 -37.72
N GLU A 325 4.17 5.98 -38.99
CA GLU A 325 3.35 5.31 -39.98
C GLU A 325 3.28 3.80 -39.70
N PHE A 326 4.41 3.19 -39.32
CA PHE A 326 4.46 1.80 -38.89
C PHE A 326 3.54 1.54 -37.69
N PHE A 327 3.68 2.34 -36.62
CA PHE A 327 2.87 2.14 -35.41
C PHE A 327 1.39 2.40 -35.67
N ARG A 328 1.05 3.37 -36.54
CA ARG A 328 -0.33 3.59 -36.98
C ARG A 328 -0.89 2.40 -37.77
N VAL A 329 -0.25 2.02 -38.88
CA VAL A 329 -0.81 1.04 -39.83
C VAL A 329 -0.69 -0.39 -39.32
N VAL A 330 0.46 -0.75 -38.76
CA VAL A 330 0.79 -2.14 -38.39
C VAL A 330 0.35 -2.47 -36.97
N VAL A 331 0.26 -1.50 -36.05
CA VAL A 331 -0.14 -1.74 -34.66
C VAL A 331 -1.54 -1.20 -34.37
N ASP A 332 -1.77 0.11 -34.53
CA ASP A 332 -3.03 0.76 -34.13
C ASP A 332 -4.23 0.30 -34.98
N GLU A 333 -4.13 0.43 -36.30
CA GLU A 333 -5.21 0.09 -37.24
C GLU A 333 -5.38 -1.42 -37.44
N SER A 334 -4.38 -2.24 -37.08
CA SER A 334 -4.40 -3.68 -37.30
C SER A 334 -4.72 -4.51 -36.05
N LEU A 335 -4.13 -4.18 -34.89
CA LEU A 335 -4.28 -4.92 -33.64
C LEU A 335 -5.30 -4.29 -32.69
N PHE A 336 -5.50 -2.96 -32.77
CA PHE A 336 -6.41 -2.20 -31.92
C PHE A 336 -7.66 -1.68 -32.64
N SER A 337 -7.88 -2.04 -33.91
CA SER A 337 -9.13 -1.71 -34.62
C SER A 337 -10.35 -2.19 -33.83
N SER A 338 -11.49 -1.50 -33.97
CA SER A 338 -12.76 -1.88 -33.32
C SER A 338 -13.18 -3.32 -33.65
N THR A 339 -12.88 -3.78 -34.87
CA THR A 339 -13.17 -5.16 -35.32
C THR A 339 -12.12 -6.19 -34.88
N SER A 340 -11.12 -5.80 -34.08
CA SER A 340 -10.07 -6.71 -33.62
C SER A 340 -10.54 -7.53 -32.42
N SER A 341 -10.34 -8.85 -32.51
CA SER A 341 -10.54 -9.80 -31.40
C SER A 341 -9.71 -9.42 -30.16
N THR A 342 -10.16 -9.81 -28.97
CA THR A 342 -9.46 -9.62 -27.69
C THR A 342 -8.02 -10.16 -27.72
N GLU A 343 -7.80 -11.30 -28.37
CA GLU A 343 -6.49 -11.91 -28.62
C GLU A 343 -5.50 -11.00 -29.36
N ARG A 344 -5.97 -10.28 -30.38
CA ARG A 344 -5.15 -9.35 -31.18
C ARG A 344 -4.83 -8.10 -30.38
N LYS A 345 -5.81 -7.56 -29.64
CA LYS A 345 -5.62 -6.44 -28.72
C LYS A 345 -4.60 -6.79 -27.62
N TYR A 346 -4.61 -8.03 -27.12
CA TYR A 346 -3.61 -8.55 -26.18
C TYR A 346 -2.19 -8.52 -26.76
N TRP A 347 -2.00 -8.99 -28.00
CA TRP A 347 -0.71 -8.85 -28.69
C TRP A 347 -0.32 -7.40 -28.93
N GLY A 348 -1.28 -6.52 -29.24
CA GLY A 348 -1.03 -5.09 -29.35
C GLY A 348 -0.42 -4.51 -28.08
N PHE A 349 -0.92 -4.89 -26.90
CA PHE A 349 -0.32 -4.47 -25.63
C PHE A 349 1.09 -5.04 -25.44
N GLN A 350 1.35 -6.29 -25.83
CA GLN A 350 2.70 -6.86 -25.79
C GLN A 350 3.68 -6.17 -26.76
N VAL A 351 3.21 -5.75 -27.95
CA VAL A 351 4.00 -4.92 -28.87
C VAL A 351 4.35 -3.60 -28.20
N PHE A 352 3.38 -2.94 -27.55
CA PHE A 352 3.64 -1.70 -26.81
C PHE A 352 4.69 -1.90 -25.71
N GLN A 353 4.57 -2.95 -24.90
CA GLN A 353 5.55 -3.29 -23.85
C GLN A 353 6.97 -3.49 -24.42
N LYS A 354 7.11 -4.12 -25.59
CA LYS A 354 8.39 -4.32 -26.27
C LYS A 354 8.91 -3.04 -26.95
N ALA A 355 8.02 -2.17 -27.43
CA ALA A 355 8.39 -0.92 -28.08
C ALA A 355 8.83 0.15 -27.08
N LEU A 356 8.19 0.22 -25.90
CA LEU A 356 8.47 1.19 -24.85
C LEU A 356 9.97 1.37 -24.51
N PRO A 357 10.77 0.31 -24.24
CA PRO A 357 12.20 0.45 -23.94
C PRO A 357 13.08 0.82 -25.15
N ARG A 358 12.55 0.79 -26.38
CA ARG A 358 13.27 1.03 -27.62
C ARG A 358 13.06 2.43 -28.20
N VAL A 359 12.17 3.22 -27.60
CA VAL A 359 11.79 4.55 -28.07
C VAL A 359 12.48 5.63 -27.24
N ALA A 360 13.04 6.63 -27.91
CA ALA A 360 13.60 7.82 -27.25
C ALA A 360 12.47 8.71 -26.69
N ALA A 361 12.75 9.50 -25.64
CA ALA A 361 11.74 10.36 -25.01
C ALA A 361 11.06 11.34 -25.99
N THR A 362 11.74 11.76 -27.06
CA THR A 362 11.17 12.65 -28.10
C THR A 362 10.13 11.97 -28.99
N ASP A 363 10.21 10.65 -29.12
CA ASP A 363 9.39 9.86 -30.04
C ASP A 363 8.31 9.06 -29.29
N LEU A 364 8.30 9.17 -27.96
CA LEU A 364 7.31 8.58 -27.07
C LEU A 364 5.85 8.93 -27.46
N PRO A 365 5.51 10.17 -27.86
CA PRO A 365 4.15 10.49 -28.31
C PRO A 365 3.63 9.61 -29.45
N LEU A 366 4.53 9.04 -30.26
CA LEU A 366 4.18 8.23 -31.42
C LEU A 366 3.60 6.85 -31.04
N LEU A 367 3.82 6.40 -29.80
CA LEU A 367 3.26 5.15 -29.27
C LEU A 367 1.79 5.30 -28.82
N PHE A 368 1.37 6.52 -28.48
CA PHE A 368 0.05 6.80 -27.89
C PHE A 368 -0.98 7.14 -28.97
N THR A 369 -1.25 6.16 -29.83
CA THR A 369 -2.20 6.27 -30.94
C THR A 369 -3.65 6.21 -30.48
N LYS A 370 -4.57 6.63 -31.35
CA LYS A 370 -6.00 6.80 -31.03
C LYS A 370 -6.66 5.49 -30.59
N ASN A 371 -6.50 4.40 -31.34
CA ASN A 371 -7.18 3.15 -31.01
C ASN A 371 -6.55 2.44 -29.81
N PHE A 372 -5.22 2.53 -29.65
CA PHE A 372 -4.51 2.10 -28.45
C PHE A 372 -5.07 2.80 -27.21
N MET A 373 -5.10 4.13 -27.19
CA MET A 373 -5.58 4.88 -26.02
C MET A 373 -7.03 4.57 -25.69
N ARG A 374 -7.92 4.53 -26.70
CA ARG A 374 -9.31 4.12 -26.51
C ARG A 374 -9.41 2.73 -25.90
N THR A 375 -8.70 1.74 -26.45
CA THR A 375 -8.72 0.35 -25.95
C THR A 375 -8.15 0.25 -24.54
N TRP A 376 -7.07 0.98 -24.26
CA TRP A 376 -6.41 0.96 -22.96
C TRP A 376 -7.26 1.59 -21.87
N ILE A 377 -7.82 2.79 -22.10
CA ILE A 377 -8.74 3.46 -21.19
C ILE A 377 -9.97 2.58 -20.92
N ASN A 378 -10.56 2.00 -21.97
CA ASN A 378 -11.74 1.14 -21.86
C ASN A 378 -11.44 -0.09 -20.98
N HIS A 379 -10.28 -0.74 -21.16
CA HIS A 379 -9.92 -1.90 -20.35
C HIS A 379 -9.39 -1.58 -18.96
N LEU A 380 -8.98 -0.34 -18.67
CA LEU A 380 -8.63 0.08 -17.32
C LEU A 380 -9.86 0.40 -16.47
N SER A 381 -10.93 0.96 -17.05
CA SER A 381 -12.09 1.48 -16.29
C SER A 381 -12.89 0.45 -15.49
N ASN A 382 -12.83 -0.84 -15.87
CA ASN A 382 -13.52 -1.91 -15.17
C ASN A 382 -12.64 -3.17 -15.03
N ASN A 383 -12.59 -3.71 -13.82
CA ASN A 383 -11.77 -4.85 -13.41
C ASN A 383 -12.24 -6.18 -14.03
N ASP A 384 -13.51 -6.28 -14.40
CA ASP A 384 -14.11 -7.51 -14.96
C ASP A 384 -13.75 -7.74 -16.44
N ARG A 385 -13.15 -6.73 -17.09
CA ARG A 385 -12.82 -6.82 -18.51
C ARG A 385 -11.66 -7.80 -18.75
N TYR A 386 -11.79 -8.61 -19.80
CA TYR A 386 -10.84 -9.68 -20.13
C TYR A 386 -9.37 -9.21 -20.24
N LEU A 387 -9.13 -8.02 -20.79
CA LEU A 387 -7.79 -7.44 -20.98
C LEU A 387 -7.35 -6.51 -19.84
N HIS A 388 -8.13 -6.39 -18.77
CA HIS A 388 -7.82 -5.49 -17.65
C HIS A 388 -6.45 -5.80 -17.02
N LYS A 389 -6.11 -7.08 -16.83
CA LYS A 389 -4.82 -7.49 -16.25
C LYS A 389 -3.62 -7.00 -17.07
N ILE A 390 -3.67 -7.09 -18.40
CA ILE A 390 -2.58 -6.60 -19.25
C ILE A 390 -2.58 -5.07 -19.35
N ALA A 391 -3.76 -4.43 -19.35
CA ALA A 391 -3.87 -2.98 -19.32
C ALA A 391 -3.25 -2.37 -18.05
N ILE A 392 -3.49 -2.97 -16.87
CA ILE A 392 -2.81 -2.61 -15.62
C ILE A 392 -1.31 -2.85 -15.72
N GLN A 393 -0.89 -3.98 -16.31
CA GLN A 393 0.53 -4.26 -16.47
C GLN A 393 1.22 -3.19 -17.32
N VAL A 394 0.59 -2.71 -18.39
CA VAL A 394 1.10 -1.58 -19.20
C VAL A 394 1.23 -0.30 -18.37
N ALA A 395 0.26 0.02 -17.50
CA ALA A 395 0.37 1.17 -16.59
C ALA A 395 1.57 1.02 -15.63
N LYS A 396 1.78 -0.18 -15.07
CA LYS A 396 2.94 -0.49 -14.22
C LYS A 396 4.26 -0.42 -14.98
N ASP A 397 4.29 -0.85 -16.25
CA ASP A 397 5.49 -0.79 -17.07
C ASP A 397 5.87 0.66 -17.41
N ILE A 398 4.88 1.53 -17.66
CA ILE A 398 5.08 2.97 -17.82
C ILE A 398 5.65 3.59 -16.53
N GLN A 399 5.06 3.27 -15.38
CA GLN A 399 5.56 3.73 -14.08
C GLN A 399 7.02 3.28 -13.86
N ALA A 400 7.34 2.01 -14.11
CA ALA A 400 8.68 1.47 -13.97
C ALA A 400 9.68 2.11 -14.97
N PHE A 401 9.21 2.53 -16.14
CA PHE A 401 10.02 3.26 -17.11
C PHE A 401 10.33 4.69 -16.63
N VAL A 402 9.34 5.42 -16.10
CA VAL A 402 9.54 6.77 -15.54
C VAL A 402 10.45 6.73 -14.32
N GLN A 403 10.34 5.72 -13.45
CA GLN A 403 11.26 5.54 -12.32
C GLN A 403 12.73 5.38 -12.75
N LYS A 404 12.98 4.77 -13.92
CA LYS A 404 14.33 4.66 -14.49
C LYS A 404 14.77 5.95 -15.17
N ASN A 405 13.84 6.68 -15.78
CA ASN A 405 14.09 7.90 -16.56
C ASN A 405 13.10 9.03 -16.18
N PRO A 406 13.33 9.76 -15.06
CA PRO A 406 12.37 10.76 -14.54
C PRO A 406 12.00 11.86 -15.55
N ALA A 407 12.94 12.26 -16.42
CA ALA A 407 12.73 13.25 -17.48
C ALA A 407 11.63 12.87 -18.50
N SER A 408 11.28 11.57 -18.59
CA SER A 408 10.23 11.09 -19.50
C SER A 408 8.82 11.26 -18.93
N GLY A 409 8.67 11.58 -17.64
CA GLY A 409 7.37 11.68 -16.97
C GLY A 409 6.45 12.73 -17.58
N LEU A 410 6.95 13.94 -17.87
CA LEU A 410 6.16 14.99 -18.51
C LEU A 410 5.62 14.56 -19.89
N PRO A 411 6.45 14.05 -20.83
CA PRO A 411 5.95 13.49 -22.08
C PRO A 411 4.81 12.46 -21.92
N PHE A 412 4.86 11.56 -20.93
CA PHE A 412 3.75 10.63 -20.68
C PHE A 412 2.49 11.35 -20.25
N ILE A 413 2.57 12.24 -19.25
CA ILE A 413 1.40 12.99 -18.77
C ILE A 413 0.75 13.74 -19.93
N LEU A 414 1.54 14.39 -20.80
CA LEU A 414 1.05 15.08 -21.98
C LEU A 414 0.28 14.18 -22.95
N GLN A 415 0.64 12.90 -23.08
CA GLN A 415 -0.11 11.96 -23.91
C GLN A 415 -1.37 11.45 -23.21
N LEU A 416 -1.31 11.18 -21.90
CA LEU A 416 -2.45 10.71 -21.11
C LEU A 416 -3.55 11.78 -20.99
N THR A 417 -3.17 13.04 -20.89
CA THR A 417 -4.09 14.20 -20.83
C THR A 417 -4.23 14.92 -22.17
N GLY A 418 -3.69 14.35 -23.25
CA GLY A 418 -3.66 14.94 -24.59
C GLY A 418 -4.89 14.62 -25.43
N VAL A 419 -4.79 14.86 -26.74
CA VAL A 419 -5.90 14.70 -27.72
C VAL A 419 -6.50 13.29 -27.75
N ASN A 420 -5.67 12.25 -27.57
CA ASN A 420 -6.11 10.86 -27.56
C ASN A 420 -6.46 10.35 -26.15
N GLY A 421 -6.22 11.16 -25.12
CA GLY A 421 -6.43 10.81 -23.72
C GLY A 421 -7.60 11.54 -23.11
N ASN A 422 -7.59 11.70 -21.79
CA ASN A 422 -8.59 12.47 -21.07
C ASN A 422 -7.92 13.23 -19.91
N TYR A 423 -8.31 14.48 -19.69
CA TYR A 423 -7.78 15.31 -18.61
C TYR A 423 -8.08 14.73 -17.21
N GLN A 424 -9.12 13.90 -17.08
CA GLN A 424 -9.51 13.11 -15.90
C GLN A 424 -9.14 11.62 -16.05
N PHE A 425 -8.01 11.30 -16.70
CA PHE A 425 -7.58 9.92 -16.97
C PHE A 425 -7.69 8.99 -15.75
N ASP A 426 -7.17 9.40 -14.59
CA ASP A 426 -7.16 8.60 -13.36
C ASP A 426 -8.58 8.32 -12.84
N LYS A 427 -9.48 9.33 -12.87
CA LYS A 427 -10.89 9.17 -12.47
C LYS A 427 -11.64 8.23 -13.41
N LEU A 428 -11.47 8.40 -14.72
CA LEU A 428 -12.12 7.57 -15.74
C LEU A 428 -11.66 6.12 -15.69
N THR A 429 -10.37 5.91 -15.44
CA THR A 429 -9.77 4.57 -15.40
C THR A 429 -9.83 3.92 -14.02
N LYS A 430 -10.25 4.65 -12.98
CA LYS A 430 -10.16 4.22 -11.57
C LYS A 430 -8.75 3.76 -11.20
N THR A 431 -7.73 4.42 -11.77
CA THR A 431 -6.31 4.15 -11.49
C THR A 431 -5.61 5.40 -10.95
N LYS A 432 -4.43 5.21 -10.36
CA LYS A 432 -3.55 6.31 -9.91
C LYS A 432 -2.34 6.46 -10.83
N THR A 433 -2.56 6.35 -12.15
CA THR A 433 -1.47 6.26 -13.13
C THR A 433 -0.75 7.60 -13.28
N VAL A 434 -1.50 8.69 -13.50
CA VAL A 434 -0.94 10.04 -13.60
C VAL A 434 -0.34 10.45 -12.25
N GLU A 435 -1.07 10.21 -11.16
CA GLU A 435 -0.59 10.48 -9.80
C GLU A 435 0.76 9.78 -9.51
N SER A 436 0.87 8.49 -9.88
CA SER A 436 2.10 7.74 -9.65
C SER A 436 3.26 8.18 -10.55
N ILE A 437 2.98 8.66 -11.77
CA ILE A 437 4.00 9.23 -12.65
C ILE A 437 4.54 10.51 -12.01
N LEU A 438 3.66 11.40 -11.54
CA LEU A 438 4.03 12.64 -10.86
C LEU A 438 4.86 12.38 -9.59
N ALA A 439 4.50 11.37 -8.79
CA ALA A 439 5.27 10.97 -7.61
C ALA A 439 6.68 10.44 -7.92
N SER A 440 6.89 9.92 -9.15
CA SER A 440 8.17 9.36 -9.60
C SER A 440 9.05 10.38 -10.33
N MET A 441 8.55 11.59 -10.57
CA MET A 441 9.29 12.68 -11.23
C MET A 441 10.17 13.44 -10.23
N ASP A 442 11.24 14.05 -10.75
CA ASP A 442 12.10 14.93 -9.99
C ASP A 442 11.53 16.36 -9.90
N SER A 443 12.15 17.20 -9.05
CA SER A 443 11.70 18.57 -8.85
C SER A 443 11.75 19.42 -10.12
N GLU A 444 12.67 19.12 -11.04
CA GLU A 444 12.79 19.83 -12.33
C GLU A 444 11.69 19.40 -13.31
N GLY A 445 11.34 18.11 -13.35
CA GLY A 445 10.19 17.60 -14.09
C GLY A 445 8.87 18.21 -13.60
N ILE A 446 8.68 18.33 -12.28
CA ILE A 446 7.48 18.95 -11.70
C ILE A 446 7.40 20.45 -12.08
N LYS A 447 8.52 21.19 -12.00
CA LYS A 447 8.59 22.58 -12.46
C LYS A 447 8.22 22.71 -13.94
N SER A 448 8.73 21.79 -14.78
CA SER A 448 8.42 21.76 -16.22
C SER A 448 6.94 21.48 -16.48
N TYR A 449 6.31 20.61 -15.68
CA TYR A 449 4.87 20.36 -15.74
C TYR A 449 4.05 21.58 -15.31
N ILE A 450 4.43 22.27 -14.24
CA ILE A 450 3.79 23.52 -13.80
C ILE A 450 3.91 24.60 -14.88
N ASP A 451 5.08 24.74 -15.50
CA ASP A 451 5.29 25.69 -16.60
C ASP A 451 4.43 25.37 -17.82
N TYR A 452 4.29 24.08 -18.14
CA TYR A 452 3.35 23.64 -19.16
C TYR A 452 1.90 24.02 -18.79
N LEU A 453 1.46 23.75 -17.56
CA LEU A 453 0.11 24.08 -17.09
C LEU A 453 -0.16 25.59 -17.17
N PHE A 454 0.77 26.43 -16.73
CA PHE A 454 0.64 27.89 -16.84
C PHE A 454 0.52 28.37 -18.29
N GLN A 455 1.28 27.79 -19.22
CA GLN A 455 1.15 28.12 -20.65
C GLN A 455 -0.21 27.71 -21.22
N GLN A 456 -0.76 26.58 -20.74
CA GLN A 456 -2.05 26.08 -21.23
C GLN A 456 -3.27 26.91 -20.79
N VAL A 457 -3.15 27.79 -19.81
CA VAL A 457 -4.28 28.64 -19.35
C VAL A 457 -4.80 29.57 -20.44
N ASN A 458 -3.92 30.02 -21.34
CA ASN A 458 -4.23 30.97 -22.43
C ASN A 458 -4.05 30.38 -23.84
N ASN A 459 -3.50 29.17 -23.98
CA ASN A 459 -3.35 28.54 -25.29
C ASN A 459 -4.72 28.12 -25.84
N ILE A 460 -5.20 28.81 -26.87
CA ILE A 460 -6.37 28.37 -27.65
C ILE A 460 -5.91 27.15 -28.46
N VAL A 461 -6.43 25.97 -28.17
CA VAL A 461 -6.16 24.77 -28.99
C VAL A 461 -6.80 24.99 -30.36
N ASP A 462 -6.05 24.75 -31.43
CA ASP A 462 -6.50 24.87 -32.83
C ASP A 462 -7.75 24.00 -33.10
N GLY A 463 -8.92 24.58 -32.86
CA GLY A 463 -10.24 24.05 -33.15
C GLY A 463 -11.16 25.18 -33.61
N PRO A 464 -12.17 24.92 -34.46
CA PRO A 464 -13.00 25.96 -35.04
C PRO A 464 -14.08 26.40 -34.04
N ALA A 465 -13.68 27.06 -32.96
CA ALA A 465 -14.59 27.82 -32.10
C ALA A 465 -13.76 28.79 -31.26
N GLN A 466 -13.67 30.03 -31.72
CA GLN A 466 -13.15 31.15 -30.94
C GLN A 466 -14.13 31.58 -29.81
N ASP A 467 -15.23 30.83 -29.62
CA ASP A 467 -16.45 31.30 -28.93
C ASP A 467 -16.96 30.41 -27.76
N ASP A 468 -16.32 29.27 -27.42
CA ASP A 468 -16.78 28.42 -26.30
C ASP A 468 -16.13 28.79 -24.96
N ILE A 469 -16.59 29.90 -24.37
CA ILE A 469 -16.16 30.39 -23.05
C ILE A 469 -16.32 29.33 -21.94
N PRO A 470 -17.44 28.56 -21.87
CA PRO A 470 -17.57 27.45 -20.92
C PRO A 470 -16.44 26.42 -20.99
N ALA A 471 -16.05 25.98 -22.19
CA ALA A 471 -14.95 25.02 -22.36
C ALA A 471 -13.60 25.58 -21.88
N ILE A 472 -13.35 26.88 -22.12
CA ILE A 472 -12.15 27.57 -21.63
C ILE A 472 -12.15 27.61 -20.10
N ASN A 473 -13.28 27.96 -19.48
CA ASN A 473 -13.40 28.03 -18.02
C ASN A 473 -13.25 26.66 -17.37
N ALA A 474 -13.88 25.61 -17.92
CA ALA A 474 -13.74 24.24 -17.45
C ALA A 474 -12.28 23.77 -17.48
N ARG A 475 -11.55 24.11 -18.55
CA ARG A 475 -10.11 23.82 -18.64
C ARG A 475 -9.30 24.57 -17.61
N ARG A 476 -9.57 25.87 -17.39
CA ARG A 476 -8.84 26.68 -16.38
C ARG A 476 -9.11 26.16 -14.97
N ALA A 477 -10.35 25.79 -14.65
CA ALA A 477 -10.71 25.13 -13.38
C ALA A 477 -9.97 23.80 -13.19
N TRP A 478 -9.87 23.00 -14.25
CA TRP A 478 -9.07 21.77 -14.23
C TRP A 478 -7.57 22.05 -13.99
N ILE A 479 -6.99 23.06 -14.65
CA ILE A 479 -5.59 23.46 -14.42
C ILE A 479 -5.39 23.84 -12.96
N GLY A 480 -6.28 24.65 -12.38
CA GLY A 480 -6.23 24.99 -10.95
C GLY A 480 -6.28 23.76 -10.05
N SER A 481 -7.16 22.80 -10.38
CA SER A 481 -7.28 21.53 -9.66
C SER A 481 -6.00 20.69 -9.75
N GLN A 482 -5.34 20.65 -10.92
CA GLN A 482 -4.04 19.96 -11.08
C GLN A 482 -2.93 20.61 -10.26
N LEU A 483 -2.87 21.95 -10.23
CA LEU A 483 -1.89 22.68 -9.44
C LEU A 483 -2.09 22.43 -7.94
N ALA A 484 -3.34 22.43 -7.46
CA ALA A 484 -3.68 22.10 -6.09
C ALA A 484 -3.31 20.63 -5.76
N ALA A 485 -3.63 19.68 -6.65
CA ALA A 485 -3.31 18.26 -6.47
C ALA A 485 -1.81 18.00 -6.29
N LEU A 486 -0.93 18.79 -6.92
CA LEU A 486 0.52 18.71 -6.68
C LEU A 486 0.89 19.04 -5.23
N ILE A 487 0.18 19.96 -4.57
CA ILE A 487 0.38 20.33 -3.16
C ILE A 487 -0.29 19.32 -2.21
N HIS A 488 -1.46 18.80 -2.56
CA HIS A 488 -2.17 17.80 -1.75
C HIS A 488 -1.45 16.45 -1.71
N ASN A 489 -0.81 16.05 -2.82
CA ASN A 489 -0.17 14.74 -2.88
C ASN A 489 1.08 14.66 -2.00
N LYS A 490 0.98 13.93 -0.87
CA LYS A 490 2.04 13.75 0.14
C LYS A 490 3.25 12.96 -0.37
N SER A 491 3.10 12.21 -1.47
CA SER A 491 4.19 11.42 -2.06
C SER A 491 5.17 12.25 -2.88
N ILE A 492 4.75 13.43 -3.35
CA ILE A 492 5.58 14.33 -4.15
C ILE A 492 6.56 15.09 -3.25
N PRO A 493 7.88 15.08 -3.54
CA PRO A 493 8.86 15.89 -2.81
C PRO A 493 8.54 17.39 -2.86
N LYS A 494 8.13 17.93 -1.72
CA LYS A 494 7.80 19.35 -1.54
C LYS A 494 9.06 20.20 -1.58
N SER A 495 9.06 21.22 -2.44
CA SER A 495 10.13 22.22 -2.51
C SER A 495 9.51 23.60 -2.64
N ASP A 496 10.07 24.55 -1.89
CA ASP A 496 9.64 25.95 -1.88
C ASP A 496 9.61 26.56 -3.28
N ASP A 497 10.55 26.14 -4.15
CA ASP A 497 10.73 26.67 -5.50
C ASP A 497 9.53 26.48 -6.43
N TRP A 498 8.72 25.44 -6.20
CA TRP A 498 7.56 25.14 -7.06
C TRP A 498 6.23 25.35 -6.33
N ILE A 499 6.21 25.30 -5.00
CA ILE A 499 5.01 25.61 -4.21
C ILE A 499 4.70 27.12 -4.26
N GLN A 500 5.70 27.98 -4.07
CA GLN A 500 5.48 29.44 -4.05
C GLN A 500 4.88 29.95 -5.38
N PRO A 501 5.36 29.55 -6.58
CA PRO A 501 4.72 29.94 -7.84
C PRO A 501 3.25 29.52 -7.98
N ILE A 502 2.85 28.37 -7.41
CA ILE A 502 1.45 27.92 -7.42
C ILE A 502 0.59 28.81 -6.53
N LEU A 503 1.04 29.09 -5.31
CA LEU A 503 0.33 30.01 -4.40
C LEU A 503 0.24 31.42 -4.98
N ASP A 504 1.34 31.93 -5.54
CA ASP A 504 1.40 33.23 -6.24
C ASP A 504 0.39 33.24 -7.42
N TRP A 505 0.20 32.12 -8.11
CA TRP A 505 -0.75 31.99 -9.22
C TRP A 505 -2.21 32.09 -8.75
N PHE A 506 -2.58 31.40 -7.67
CA PHE A 506 -3.92 31.49 -7.10
C PHE A 506 -4.21 32.89 -6.54
N VAL A 507 -3.24 33.52 -5.86
CA VAL A 507 -3.36 34.90 -5.36
C VAL A 507 -3.64 35.88 -6.50
N VAL A 508 -2.79 35.87 -7.54
CA VAL A 508 -2.90 36.85 -8.63
C VAL A 508 -4.21 36.69 -9.40
N ASN A 509 -4.62 35.46 -9.71
CA ASN A 509 -5.81 35.21 -10.53
C ASN A 509 -7.11 35.15 -9.72
N GLY A 510 -7.06 34.95 -8.40
CA GLY A 510 -8.23 34.90 -7.51
C GLY A 510 -8.56 36.24 -6.84
N LEU A 511 -7.56 37.06 -6.50
CA LEU A 511 -7.72 38.30 -5.73
C LEU A 511 -7.53 39.59 -6.54
N PHE A 512 -6.91 39.52 -7.71
CA PHE A 512 -6.55 40.71 -8.49
C PHE A 512 -7.09 40.65 -9.93
N ILE A 513 -7.35 41.83 -10.50
CA ILE A 513 -7.63 42.04 -11.92
C ILE A 513 -6.36 42.50 -12.62
N LEU A 514 -5.95 41.79 -13.67
CA LEU A 514 -4.75 42.08 -14.45
C LEU A 514 -4.97 43.24 -15.44
N LYS A 515 -4.23 44.34 -15.28
CA LYS A 515 -4.28 45.53 -16.15
C LYS A 515 -3.22 45.52 -17.25
N ALA A 516 -2.01 45.07 -16.93
CA ALA A 516 -0.87 45.06 -17.85
C ALA A 516 0.09 43.90 -17.55
N LYS A 517 0.74 43.37 -18.60
CA LYS A 517 1.75 42.32 -18.44
C LYS A 517 3.06 42.85 -17.84
N ASN A 518 3.69 42.06 -16.98
CA ASN A 518 5.00 42.34 -16.40
C ASN A 518 5.91 41.10 -16.48
N GLU A 519 6.62 40.96 -17.61
CA GLU A 519 7.55 39.84 -17.89
C GLU A 519 8.75 39.79 -16.92
N LYS A 520 9.03 40.87 -16.18
CA LYS A 520 10.12 40.93 -15.19
C LYS A 520 9.67 40.57 -13.77
N SER A 521 8.37 40.34 -13.56
CA SER A 521 7.85 39.98 -12.24
C SER A 521 8.28 38.56 -11.84
N VAL A 522 8.47 38.36 -10.54
CA VAL A 522 8.68 37.03 -9.95
C VAL A 522 7.40 36.19 -10.06
N CYS A 523 6.22 36.84 -10.10
CA CYS A 523 4.94 36.16 -10.25
C CYS A 523 4.71 35.82 -11.72
N ARG A 524 4.79 34.53 -12.06
CA ARG A 524 4.58 34.03 -13.43
C ARG A 524 3.18 34.34 -13.97
N ALA A 525 2.18 34.45 -13.09
CA ALA A 525 0.82 34.87 -13.45
C ALA A 525 0.75 36.25 -14.13
N LEU A 526 1.71 37.14 -13.87
CA LEU A 526 1.76 38.48 -14.49
C LEU A 526 2.42 38.50 -15.87
N HIS A 527 2.98 37.39 -16.35
CA HIS A 527 3.71 37.34 -17.63
C HIS A 527 2.78 37.37 -18.85
N SER A 528 1.52 36.95 -18.67
CA SER A 528 0.51 36.92 -19.74
C SER A 528 -0.82 37.49 -19.26
N LEU A 529 -1.55 38.16 -20.15
CA LEU A 529 -2.92 38.61 -19.87
C LEU A 529 -3.92 37.52 -20.28
N PRO A 530 -4.88 37.17 -19.41
CA PRO A 530 -5.90 36.19 -19.73
C PRO A 530 -6.87 36.72 -20.78
N SER A 531 -7.10 35.93 -21.82
CA SER A 531 -8.08 36.21 -22.87
C SER A 531 -8.91 34.94 -23.10
N PRO A 532 -10.24 34.94 -22.84
CA PRO A 532 -11.04 35.96 -22.15
C PRO A 532 -10.64 36.14 -20.67
N SER A 533 -11.12 37.20 -20.02
CA SER A 533 -10.93 37.42 -18.58
C SER A 533 -11.52 36.27 -17.75
N PHE A 534 -10.97 36.04 -16.56
CA PHE A 534 -11.54 35.07 -15.61
C PHE A 534 -12.97 35.47 -15.21
N SER A 535 -13.88 34.50 -15.13
CA SER A 535 -15.21 34.67 -14.53
C SER A 535 -15.10 34.71 -13.01
N ASP A 536 -16.12 35.25 -12.35
CA ASP A 536 -16.13 35.35 -10.89
C ASP A 536 -16.14 33.96 -10.22
N ASP A 537 -16.91 33.00 -10.75
CA ASP A 537 -16.89 31.60 -10.29
C ASP A 537 -15.48 30.98 -10.32
N LEU A 538 -14.71 31.28 -11.37
CA LEU A 538 -13.36 30.73 -11.54
C LEU A 538 -12.36 31.42 -10.60
N ARG A 539 -12.59 32.70 -10.28
CA ARG A 539 -11.82 33.42 -9.26
C ARG A 539 -12.10 32.86 -7.87
N GLN A 540 -13.38 32.62 -7.54
CA GLN A 540 -13.77 31.96 -6.29
C GLN A 540 -13.13 30.58 -6.18
N ASN A 541 -13.19 29.77 -7.24
CA ASN A 541 -12.53 28.47 -7.28
C ASN A 541 -11.02 28.56 -6.96
N TYR A 542 -10.31 29.57 -7.48
CA TYR A 542 -8.89 29.76 -7.14
C TYR A 542 -8.66 30.23 -5.71
N ARG A 543 -9.58 31.00 -5.11
CA ARG A 543 -9.54 31.37 -3.68
C ARG A 543 -9.75 30.12 -2.81
N ASP A 544 -10.72 29.27 -3.14
CA ASP A 544 -10.96 28.01 -2.41
C ASP A 544 -9.77 27.06 -2.50
N ARG A 545 -9.18 26.92 -3.70
CA ARG A 545 -7.97 26.10 -3.89
C ARG A 545 -6.76 26.69 -3.15
N LEU A 546 -6.64 28.01 -3.05
CA LEU A 546 -5.60 28.66 -2.22
C LEU A 546 -5.76 28.29 -0.75
N LEU A 547 -6.98 28.42 -0.19
CA LEU A 547 -7.27 28.07 1.20
C LEU A 547 -7.02 26.57 1.46
N SER A 548 -7.46 25.70 0.55
CA SER A 548 -7.24 24.26 0.63
C SER A 548 -5.75 23.90 0.62
N CYS A 549 -4.95 24.50 -0.28
CA CYS A 549 -3.50 24.31 -0.31
C CYS A 549 -2.83 24.79 0.99
N LEU A 550 -3.27 25.93 1.52
CA LEU A 550 -2.75 26.47 2.77
C LEU A 550 -3.12 25.61 3.99
N ALA A 551 -4.30 24.99 3.99
CA ALA A 551 -4.71 24.05 5.03
C ALA A 551 -3.72 22.88 5.12
N ASP A 552 -3.44 22.25 3.97
CA ASP A 552 -2.50 21.14 3.87
C ASP A 552 -1.07 21.53 4.25
N LEU A 553 -0.59 22.67 3.76
CA LEU A 553 0.74 23.18 4.10
C LEU A 553 0.86 23.53 5.60
N THR A 554 -0.24 23.95 6.23
CA THR A 554 -0.30 24.25 7.68
C THR A 554 -0.21 22.97 8.52
N GLY A 555 -0.87 21.89 8.07
CA GLY A 555 -0.78 20.58 8.70
C GLY A 555 0.55 19.86 8.50
N GLN A 556 1.32 20.22 7.47
CA GLN A 556 2.60 19.59 7.15
C GLN A 556 3.74 20.03 8.07
N THR A 557 4.63 19.08 8.39
CA THR A 557 5.86 19.33 9.17
C THR A 557 7.06 19.36 8.25
N THR A 558 7.75 20.50 8.18
CA THR A 558 8.98 20.69 7.41
C THR A 558 10.21 20.65 8.33
N ALA A 559 11.34 20.22 7.76
CA ALA A 559 12.61 20.13 8.47
C ALA A 559 13.44 21.38 8.17
N ILE A 560 13.52 22.31 9.13
CA ILE A 560 14.32 23.53 9.02
C ILE A 560 15.75 23.24 9.48
N LYS A 561 16.75 23.68 8.71
CA LYS A 561 18.16 23.69 9.14
C LYS A 561 18.48 25.02 9.83
N ILE A 562 18.54 25.02 11.16
CA ILE A 562 19.00 26.17 11.94
C ILE A 562 20.44 25.88 12.38
N GLY A 563 21.41 26.36 11.60
CA GLY A 563 22.82 26.00 11.77
C GLY A 563 23.07 24.52 11.51
N ASP A 564 23.74 23.83 12.45
CA ASP A 564 24.05 22.39 12.37
C ASP A 564 22.92 21.47 12.88
N LYS A 565 21.79 22.03 13.35
CA LYS A 565 20.66 21.26 13.90
C LYS A 565 19.44 21.31 12.98
N ILE A 566 18.87 20.14 12.71
CA ILE A 566 17.60 19.99 12.00
C ILE A 566 16.46 20.08 13.02
N GLN A 567 15.63 21.10 12.93
CA GLN A 567 14.42 21.26 13.74
C GLN A 567 13.18 21.02 12.87
N LYS A 568 12.26 20.18 13.34
CA LYS A 568 10.97 19.98 12.70
C LYS A 568 10.00 21.06 13.17
N ALA A 569 9.36 21.75 12.24
CA ALA A 569 8.36 22.76 12.53
C ALA A 569 7.18 22.61 11.56
N SER A 570 5.96 22.84 12.05
CA SER A 570 4.75 22.76 11.23
C SER A 570 4.40 24.12 10.64
N ALA A 571 3.66 24.14 9.53
CA ALA A 571 3.15 25.32 8.85
C ALA A 571 4.19 26.27 8.20
N VAL A 572 5.45 25.85 8.14
CA VAL A 572 6.57 26.69 7.70
C VAL A 572 7.24 26.14 6.43
N ALA A 573 7.80 27.06 5.64
CA ALA A 573 8.64 26.76 4.50
C ALA A 573 10.09 26.44 4.93
N ALA A 574 10.99 26.13 3.98
CA ALA A 574 12.35 25.69 4.28
C ALA A 574 13.23 26.78 4.97
N ASP A 575 12.86 28.05 4.80
CA ASP A 575 13.48 29.20 5.48
C ASP A 575 12.94 29.45 6.90
N GLY A 576 11.92 28.70 7.33
CA GLY A 576 11.30 28.80 8.65
C GLY A 576 10.23 29.89 8.78
N GLU A 577 9.84 30.54 7.68
CA GLU A 577 8.70 31.45 7.63
C GLU A 577 7.40 30.69 7.37
N LEU A 578 6.27 31.15 7.94
CA LEU A 578 4.96 30.53 7.73
C LEU A 578 4.50 30.68 6.26
N TRP A 579 3.89 29.64 5.71
CA TRP A 579 3.33 29.69 4.34
C TRP A 579 2.28 30.79 4.17
N VAL A 580 1.43 30.96 5.17
CA VAL A 580 0.42 32.04 5.27
C VAL A 580 1.10 33.42 5.20
N SER A 581 2.19 33.60 5.94
CA SER A 581 2.96 34.85 5.93
C SER A 581 3.61 35.16 4.58
N LYS A 582 4.08 34.13 3.85
CA LYS A 582 4.62 34.30 2.49
C LYS A 582 3.54 34.75 1.50
N VAL A 583 2.34 34.19 1.61
CA VAL A 583 1.18 34.60 0.79
C VAL A 583 0.77 36.04 1.10
N LEU A 584 0.64 36.43 2.37
CA LEU A 584 0.33 37.81 2.76
C LEU A 584 1.40 38.80 2.31
N SER A 585 2.68 38.43 2.43
CA SER A 585 3.79 39.25 1.93
C SER A 585 3.72 39.45 0.42
N ARG A 586 3.18 38.47 -0.32
CA ARG A 586 2.94 38.60 -1.75
C ARG A 586 1.77 39.54 -2.05
N ILE A 587 0.67 39.42 -1.32
CA ILE A 587 -0.49 40.30 -1.43
C ILE A 587 -0.06 41.76 -1.19
N GLU A 588 0.71 42.04 -0.11
CA GLU A 588 1.26 43.38 0.18
C GLU A 588 2.15 43.94 -0.96
N GLN A 589 2.83 43.07 -1.72
CA GLN A 589 3.67 43.50 -2.85
C GLN A 589 2.82 43.82 -4.09
N LEU A 590 1.77 43.05 -4.33
CA LEU A 590 0.86 43.22 -5.47
C LEU A 590 -0.05 44.45 -5.29
N GLU A 591 -0.54 44.71 -4.08
CA GLU A 591 -1.30 45.94 -3.77
C GLU A 591 -0.49 47.23 -4.04
N LYS A 592 0.84 47.18 -3.86
CA LYS A 592 1.74 48.29 -4.19
C LYS A 592 1.95 48.46 -5.70
N ASP A 593 1.70 47.41 -6.50
CA ASP A 593 1.87 47.42 -7.96
C ASP A 593 0.58 47.81 -8.69
N THR A 594 0.12 49.03 -8.41
CA THR A 594 -1.11 49.61 -9.02
C THR A 594 -1.04 49.79 -10.54
N LYS A 595 0.15 49.60 -11.14
CA LYS A 595 0.37 49.71 -12.60
C LYS A 595 -0.05 48.45 -13.34
N HIS A 596 0.14 47.27 -12.75
CA HIS A 596 -0.08 45.99 -13.43
C HIS A 596 -1.31 45.26 -12.91
N VAL A 597 -1.74 45.53 -11.66
CA VAL A 597 -2.91 44.89 -11.04
C VAL A 597 -3.83 45.91 -10.36
N SER A 598 -5.11 45.55 -10.20
CA SER A 598 -6.04 46.18 -9.25
C SER A 598 -6.67 45.14 -8.35
N SER A 599 -6.94 45.50 -7.09
CA SER A 599 -7.73 44.68 -6.19
C SER A 599 -9.11 44.37 -6.79
N LEU A 600 -9.61 43.16 -6.55
CA LEU A 600 -10.97 42.76 -6.92
C LEU A 600 -12.01 43.38 -5.96
N ALA A 601 -11.69 43.47 -4.67
CA ALA A 601 -12.55 44.05 -3.64
C ALA A 601 -12.38 45.58 -3.60
N GLU A 602 -13.49 46.31 -3.55
CA GLU A 602 -13.55 47.71 -3.17
C GLU A 602 -13.62 47.78 -1.64
N ASP A 603 -12.47 47.70 -0.97
CA ASP A 603 -12.44 47.71 0.50
C ASP A 603 -12.76 49.10 1.07
N ASP A 604 -13.60 49.16 2.11
CA ASP A 604 -13.86 50.37 2.87
C ASP A 604 -12.58 50.89 3.57
N GLU A 605 -12.48 52.22 3.76
CA GLU A 605 -11.29 52.83 4.39
C GLU A 605 -11.01 52.29 5.80
N GLU A 606 -12.06 51.89 6.52
CA GLU A 606 -11.98 51.30 7.86
C GLU A 606 -11.34 49.90 7.83
N ASP A 607 -11.71 49.08 6.85
CA ASP A 607 -11.20 47.73 6.67
C ASP A 607 -9.73 47.71 6.28
N VAL A 608 -9.34 48.61 5.37
CA VAL A 608 -7.94 48.80 4.98
C VAL A 608 -7.10 49.26 6.17
N ALA A 609 -7.65 50.14 7.01
CA ALA A 609 -6.98 50.60 8.23
C ALA A 609 -6.79 49.46 9.25
N LEU A 610 -7.80 48.59 9.43
CA LEU A 610 -7.71 47.44 10.33
C LEU A 610 -6.71 46.40 9.83
N ARG A 611 -6.72 46.05 8.54
CA ARG A 611 -5.72 45.14 7.92
C ARG A 611 -4.31 45.68 8.08
N THR A 612 -4.11 46.98 7.85
CA THR A 612 -2.82 47.63 8.05
C THR A 612 -2.36 47.54 9.51
N ARG A 613 -3.28 47.73 10.46
CA ARG A 613 -3.01 47.58 11.90
C ARG A 613 -2.61 46.15 12.25
N ALA A 614 -3.32 45.15 11.73
CA ALA A 614 -3.03 43.73 11.92
C ALA A 614 -1.61 43.37 11.43
N LEU A 615 -1.26 43.77 10.20
CA LEU A 615 0.07 43.53 9.61
C LEU A 615 1.19 44.22 10.39
N GLN A 616 0.95 45.40 10.98
CA GLN A 616 1.91 46.05 11.87
C GLN A 616 2.12 45.28 13.18
N VAL A 617 1.06 44.70 13.75
CA VAL A 617 1.13 43.86 14.96
C VAL A 617 1.89 42.57 14.68
N VAL A 618 1.61 41.89 13.57
CA VAL A 618 2.36 40.72 13.08
C VAL A 618 3.86 41.05 12.93
N LYS A 619 4.20 42.19 12.31
CA LYS A 619 5.61 42.65 12.18
C LYS A 619 6.28 42.93 13.54
N LYS A 620 5.52 43.30 14.57
CA LYS A 620 6.03 43.46 15.95
C LYS A 620 6.20 42.12 16.64
N LEU A 621 5.26 41.18 16.48
CA LEU A 621 5.35 39.81 17.00
C LEU A 621 6.58 39.07 16.47
N LYS A 622 6.85 39.16 15.16
CA LYS A 622 8.07 38.59 14.54
C LYS A 622 9.38 39.10 15.17
N LYS A 623 9.38 40.30 15.77
CA LYS A 623 10.54 40.92 16.44
C LYS A 623 10.59 40.68 17.94
N ALA A 624 9.50 40.21 18.55
CA ALA A 624 9.42 39.96 19.98
C ALA A 624 10.11 38.63 20.32
N SER A 625 11.43 38.66 20.49
CA SER A 625 12.20 37.49 20.94
C SER A 625 12.48 37.55 22.44
N ASP A 626 11.53 37.14 23.28
CA ASP A 626 11.83 36.89 24.71
C ASP A 626 10.82 35.89 25.31
N SER A 627 11.28 34.68 25.67
CA SER A 627 10.60 33.64 26.46
C SER A 627 9.26 33.04 25.97
N GLN A 628 8.44 33.76 25.19
CA GLN A 628 7.11 33.34 24.70
C GLN A 628 7.06 33.19 23.17
N GLY A 629 8.18 32.82 22.55
CA GLY A 629 8.30 32.77 21.08
C GLY A 629 7.36 31.77 20.40
N GLU A 630 6.98 30.68 21.07
CA GLU A 630 6.00 29.73 20.53
C GLU A 630 4.58 30.30 20.58
N GLN A 631 4.17 30.92 21.69
CA GLN A 631 2.86 31.53 21.83
C GLN A 631 2.68 32.73 20.88
N ALA A 632 3.74 33.56 20.72
CA ALA A 632 3.73 34.67 19.76
C ALA A 632 3.52 34.18 18.32
N LYS A 633 4.14 33.04 17.94
CA LYS A 633 3.92 32.40 16.64
C LYS A 633 2.50 31.83 16.48
N GLY A 634 1.88 31.35 17.56
CA GLY A 634 0.49 30.91 17.55
C GLY A 634 -0.49 32.07 17.31
N ALA A 635 -0.26 33.20 17.97
CA ALA A 635 -1.03 34.43 17.74
C ALA A 635 -0.78 35.02 16.34
N GLU A 636 0.47 35.00 15.86
CA GLU A 636 0.85 35.39 14.50
C GLU A 636 0.06 34.58 13.46
N LEU A 637 0.11 33.24 13.55
CA LEU A 637 -0.60 32.35 12.63
C LEU A 637 -2.11 32.59 12.65
N LEU A 638 -2.71 32.81 13.81
CA LEU A 638 -4.15 33.07 13.93
C LEU A 638 -4.56 34.39 13.23
N ILE A 639 -3.83 35.49 13.48
CA ILE A 639 -4.10 36.78 12.85
C ILE A 639 -3.89 36.70 11.33
N GLU A 640 -2.78 36.11 10.90
CA GLU A 640 -2.48 35.94 9.48
C GLU A 640 -3.55 35.08 8.77
N ALA A 641 -4.11 34.08 9.46
CA ALA A 641 -5.17 33.25 8.91
C ALA A 641 -6.50 33.99 8.77
N ILE A 642 -6.88 34.81 9.76
CA ILE A 642 -8.04 35.71 9.67
C ILE A 642 -7.89 36.64 8.46
N LEU A 643 -6.70 37.23 8.26
CA LEU A 643 -6.44 38.13 7.14
C LEU A 643 -6.60 37.43 5.78
N ILE A 644 -6.01 36.24 5.60
CA ILE A 644 -6.18 35.51 4.33
C ILE A 644 -7.63 35.13 4.08
N GLN A 645 -8.36 34.69 5.12
CA GLN A 645 -9.78 34.36 4.99
C GLN A 645 -10.59 35.59 4.56
N GLN A 646 -10.29 36.77 5.11
CA GLN A 646 -10.94 38.02 4.72
C GLN A 646 -10.67 38.39 3.25
N TYR A 647 -9.44 38.21 2.78
CA TYR A 647 -9.14 38.42 1.35
C TYR A 647 -9.87 37.40 0.45
N CYS A 648 -10.10 36.18 0.92
CA CYS A 648 -10.62 35.09 0.10
C CYS A 648 -12.14 34.93 0.14
N ALA A 649 -12.82 35.54 1.10
CA ALA A 649 -14.26 35.37 1.29
C ALA A 649 -15.07 36.48 0.60
N ASP A 650 -16.30 36.15 0.23
CA ASP A 650 -17.30 37.13 -0.21
C ASP A 650 -17.85 37.92 1.00
N GLU A 651 -18.54 39.05 0.75
CA GLU A 651 -18.83 40.18 1.66
C GLU A 651 -19.36 39.86 3.08
N ASP A 652 -19.77 38.63 3.39
CA ASP A 652 -20.45 38.25 4.65
C ASP A 652 -19.65 37.34 5.62
N ALA A 653 -18.43 36.89 5.31
CA ALA A 653 -17.92 35.70 6.00
C ALA A 653 -17.11 35.90 7.29
N VAL A 654 -16.51 37.05 7.62
CA VAL A 654 -15.72 37.21 8.87
C VAL A 654 -16.00 38.55 9.53
N GLU A 655 -16.57 38.50 10.75
CA GLU A 655 -16.80 39.69 11.57
C GLU A 655 -15.46 40.40 11.84
N MET A 656 -15.32 41.64 11.35
CA MET A 656 -14.15 42.49 11.57
C MET A 656 -13.85 42.69 13.07
N GLU A 657 -14.88 42.57 13.90
CA GLU A 657 -14.81 42.58 15.36
C GLU A 657 -13.89 41.48 15.92
N VAL A 658 -13.83 40.30 15.28
CA VAL A 658 -12.97 39.18 15.69
C VAL A 658 -11.49 39.52 15.46
N LEU A 659 -11.17 40.15 14.32
CA LEU A 659 -9.81 40.60 14.02
C LEU A 659 -9.36 41.70 14.98
N GLU A 660 -10.23 42.67 15.26
CA GLU A 660 -9.93 43.75 16.21
C GLU A 660 -9.72 43.20 17.64
N SER A 661 -10.57 42.26 18.07
CA SER A 661 -10.43 41.59 19.37
C SER A 661 -9.11 40.81 19.48
N CYS A 662 -8.70 40.09 18.43
CA CYS A 662 -7.42 39.39 18.38
C CYS A 662 -6.21 40.34 18.41
N ILE A 663 -6.31 41.49 17.73
CA ILE A 663 -5.27 42.54 17.75
C ILE A 663 -5.11 43.09 19.17
N GLU A 664 -6.22 43.40 19.84
CA GLU A 664 -6.19 43.96 21.18
C GLU A 664 -5.66 42.94 22.21
N ALA A 665 -6.11 41.69 22.14
CA ALA A 665 -5.57 40.59 22.95
C ALA A 665 -4.06 40.41 22.73
N THR A 666 -3.59 40.51 21.48
CA THR A 666 -2.16 40.42 21.15
C THR A 666 -1.36 41.57 21.76
N ASN A 667 -1.88 42.80 21.66
CA ASN A 667 -1.23 43.96 22.25
C ASN A 667 -1.09 43.80 23.77
N GLN A 668 -2.17 43.38 24.44
CA GLN A 668 -2.23 43.16 25.88
C GLN A 668 -1.27 42.05 26.35
N MET A 669 -1.24 40.92 25.62
CA MET A 669 -0.48 39.74 26.01
C MET A 669 1.02 39.85 25.73
N PHE A 670 1.42 40.46 24.59
CA PHE A 670 2.80 40.40 24.11
C PHE A 670 3.50 41.76 23.98
N LEU A 671 2.77 42.87 23.86
CA LEU A 671 3.34 44.17 23.46
C LEU A 671 3.26 45.25 24.57
N VAL A 672 2.59 44.99 25.70
CA VAL A 672 2.60 45.89 26.87
C VAL A 672 3.94 45.78 27.64
N ASN A 673 4.76 46.82 27.50
CA ASN A 673 6.02 46.98 28.24
C ASN A 673 5.79 47.08 29.76
N LYS A 674 6.36 46.14 30.54
CA LYS A 674 6.59 46.31 31.99
C LYS A 674 7.52 47.50 32.25
N LYS A 675 6.97 48.71 32.35
CA LYS A 675 7.62 49.84 33.04
C LYS A 675 6.71 50.44 34.09
N GLY A 676 6.95 50.00 35.33
CA GLY A 676 6.75 50.78 36.55
C GLY A 676 5.39 50.67 37.24
N LYS A 677 5.29 49.83 38.28
CA LYS A 677 4.32 50.05 39.36
C LYS A 677 4.99 49.87 40.73
N LYS A 678 5.44 50.99 41.30
CA LYS A 678 5.40 51.18 42.75
C LYS A 678 3.92 51.26 43.13
N SER A 679 3.48 50.30 43.94
CA SER A 679 2.38 50.36 44.92
C SER A 679 1.42 51.55 44.87
N ARG A 680 0.12 51.28 44.69
CA ARG A 680 -0.88 51.76 45.65
C ARG A 680 -2.11 50.85 45.71
N LYS A 681 -2.47 50.54 46.96
CA LYS A 681 -3.56 49.72 47.50
C LYS A 681 -4.97 50.10 47.01
N SER A 682 -5.77 49.06 46.75
CA SER A 682 -7.19 48.85 47.05
C SER A 682 -8.14 50.05 47.15
N VAL A 683 -9.12 50.12 46.25
CA VAL A 683 -10.51 50.38 46.63
C VAL A 683 -11.42 49.45 45.81
N ASP A 684 -12.28 48.78 46.57
CA ASP A 684 -13.41 47.93 46.23
C ASP A 684 -14.40 48.70 45.35
N ASN A 685 -14.68 48.21 44.14
CA ASN A 685 -15.90 48.53 43.41
C ASN A 685 -16.37 47.23 42.74
N LYS A 686 -17.43 46.68 43.33
CA LYS A 686 -18.32 45.71 42.69
C LYS A 686 -19.03 46.43 41.54
N ASP A 687 -19.26 45.69 40.46
CA ASP A 687 -19.80 46.10 39.16
C ASP A 687 -18.73 46.61 38.18
N GLY A 688 -18.11 45.65 37.48
CA GLY A 688 -17.26 45.89 36.32
C GLY A 688 -17.28 44.64 35.44
N GLU A 689 -17.70 44.80 34.19
CA GLU A 689 -17.55 43.80 33.12
C GLU A 689 -16.12 43.23 33.18
N GLN A 690 -16.01 41.92 33.42
CA GLN A 690 -14.73 41.24 33.37
C GLN A 690 -14.28 41.25 31.91
N THR A 691 -13.31 42.12 31.58
CA THR A 691 -12.59 42.01 30.31
C THR A 691 -12.00 40.60 30.23
N PRO A 692 -12.32 39.79 29.20
CA PRO A 692 -11.80 38.44 29.08
C PRO A 692 -10.28 38.42 29.08
N ASP A 693 -9.67 37.36 29.62
CA ASP A 693 -8.21 37.22 29.54
C ASP A 693 -7.78 37.11 28.07
N PRO A 694 -6.64 37.70 27.65
CA PRO A 694 -6.23 37.71 26.25
C PRO A 694 -6.14 36.32 25.58
N ILE A 695 -5.82 35.29 26.36
CA ILE A 695 -5.77 33.91 25.86
C ILE A 695 -7.17 33.34 25.60
N ASP A 696 -8.18 33.76 26.38
CA ASP A 696 -9.56 33.31 26.21
C ASP A 696 -10.14 33.87 24.92
N VAL A 697 -9.80 35.11 24.55
CA VAL A 697 -10.17 35.72 23.25
C VAL A 697 -9.62 34.90 22.08
N PHE A 698 -8.36 34.46 22.15
CA PHE A 698 -7.77 33.62 21.09
C PHE A 698 -8.44 32.24 21.02
N VAL A 699 -8.73 31.63 22.17
CA VAL A 699 -9.36 30.30 22.21
C VAL A 699 -10.82 30.37 21.77
N ASP A 700 -11.55 31.43 22.10
CA ASP A 700 -12.90 31.68 21.62
C ASP A 700 -12.94 31.84 20.10
N THR A 701 -11.99 32.61 19.55
CA THR A 701 -11.80 32.73 18.09
C THR A 701 -11.48 31.37 17.44
N ILE A 702 -10.60 30.57 18.07
CA ILE A 702 -10.27 29.21 17.63
C ILE A 702 -11.49 28.29 17.66
N ILE A 703 -12.34 28.40 18.69
CA ILE A 703 -13.60 27.66 18.78
C ILE A 703 -14.53 28.06 17.63
N GLY A 704 -14.73 29.37 17.39
CA GLY A 704 -15.52 29.86 16.26
C GLY A 704 -14.99 29.37 14.90
N PHE A 705 -13.67 29.18 14.77
CA PHE A 705 -13.06 28.59 13.57
C PHE A 705 -13.35 27.09 13.42
N LEU A 706 -13.52 26.35 14.51
CA LEU A 706 -13.85 24.92 14.49
C LEU A 706 -15.33 24.66 14.18
N GLU A 707 -16.19 25.65 14.40
CA GLU A 707 -17.62 25.61 14.06
C GLU A 707 -17.87 25.78 12.57
N ARG A 708 -16.98 26.49 11.88
CA ARG A 708 -17.11 26.74 10.44
C ARG A 708 -16.71 25.51 9.62
N PRO A 709 -17.33 25.30 8.45
CA PRO A 709 -17.03 24.14 7.59
C PRO A 709 -15.63 24.19 6.96
N SER A 710 -14.98 25.36 6.91
CA SER A 710 -13.67 25.55 6.27
C SER A 710 -12.55 24.69 6.87
N THR A 711 -11.99 23.78 6.07
CA THR A 711 -10.82 22.95 6.43
C THR A 711 -9.58 23.79 6.76
N TYR A 712 -9.41 24.92 6.08
CA TYR A 712 -8.33 25.87 6.34
C TYR A 712 -8.42 26.46 7.74
N MET A 713 -9.60 26.96 8.11
CA MET A 713 -9.83 27.54 9.44
C MET A 713 -9.64 26.50 10.53
N ARG A 714 -10.19 25.28 10.35
CA ARG A 714 -10.05 24.17 11.29
C ARG A 714 -8.58 23.75 11.50
N THR A 715 -7.82 23.61 10.40
CA THR A 715 -6.41 23.19 10.48
C THR A 715 -5.55 24.27 11.14
N THR A 716 -5.79 25.53 10.77
CA THR A 716 -5.06 26.67 11.34
C THR A 716 -5.41 26.87 12.81
N ALA A 717 -6.69 26.73 13.20
CA ALA A 717 -7.14 26.79 14.59
C ALA A 717 -6.43 25.75 15.47
N ASN A 718 -6.36 24.49 15.02
CA ASN A 718 -5.65 23.43 15.72
C ASN A 718 -4.14 23.70 15.87
N GLN A 719 -3.49 24.18 14.79
CA GLN A 719 -2.07 24.48 14.81
C GLN A 719 -1.75 25.70 15.69
N SER A 720 -2.55 26.77 15.62
CA SER A 720 -2.46 27.95 16.48
C SER A 720 -2.68 27.58 17.95
N PHE A 721 -3.70 26.78 18.26
CA PHE A 721 -3.94 26.29 19.62
C PHE A 721 -2.76 25.49 20.15
N SER A 722 -2.20 24.59 19.32
CA SER A 722 -1.01 23.79 19.68
C SER A 722 0.18 24.65 20.11
N LEU A 723 0.34 25.83 19.51
CA LEU A 723 1.38 26.81 19.85
C LEU A 723 1.01 27.66 21.09
N LEU A 724 -0.28 27.91 21.31
CA LEU A 724 -0.81 28.70 22.43
C LEU A 724 -1.00 27.90 23.73
N THR A 725 -0.95 26.57 23.70
CA THR A 725 -1.18 25.69 24.87
C THR A 725 -0.41 26.08 26.14
N GLY A 726 0.78 26.67 26.00
CA GLY A 726 1.60 27.12 27.14
C GLY A 726 1.07 28.36 27.89
N ALA A 727 0.05 29.03 27.37
CA ALA A 727 -0.58 30.21 28.00
C ALA A 727 -2.00 29.97 28.54
N VAL A 728 -2.54 28.76 28.36
CA VAL A 728 -3.89 28.35 28.78
C VAL A 728 -4.05 28.49 30.30
N GLN A 729 -5.15 29.11 30.73
CA GLN A 729 -5.51 29.33 32.14
C GLN A 729 -6.74 28.50 32.54
N GLU A 730 -7.15 28.61 33.81
CA GLU A 730 -8.35 27.96 34.35
C GLU A 730 -9.62 28.40 33.61
N SER A 731 -9.80 29.71 33.39
CA SER A 731 -10.91 30.29 32.60
C SER A 731 -10.97 29.72 31.17
N THR A 732 -9.82 29.52 30.54
CA THR A 732 -9.71 28.95 29.18
C THR A 732 -10.21 27.51 29.14
N ILE A 733 -9.92 26.71 30.16
CA ILE A 733 -10.39 25.32 30.24
C ILE A 733 -11.89 25.27 30.48
N GLU A 734 -12.42 26.16 31.33
CA GLU A 734 -13.87 26.30 31.53
C GLU A 734 -14.58 26.70 30.22
N LEU A 735 -13.99 27.60 29.42
CA LEU A 735 -14.49 27.98 28.11
C LEU A 735 -14.58 26.77 27.16
N ILE A 736 -13.51 25.98 27.04
CA ILE A 736 -13.48 24.78 26.18
C ILE A 736 -14.49 23.73 26.66
N VAL A 737 -14.56 23.48 27.96
CA VAL A 737 -15.50 22.51 28.55
C VAL A 737 -16.95 22.93 28.30
N ARG A 738 -17.25 24.22 28.43
CA ARG A 738 -18.61 24.76 28.22
C ARG A 738 -19.12 24.52 26.79
N GLN A 739 -18.23 24.44 25.80
CA GLN A 739 -18.62 24.09 24.42
C GLN A 739 -19.01 22.62 24.25
N LEU A 740 -18.52 21.73 25.12
CA LEU A 740 -18.92 20.32 25.12
C LEU A 740 -20.32 20.12 25.75
N GLU A 741 -20.73 21.03 26.64
CA GLU A 741 -22.01 20.95 27.36
C GLU A 741 -23.19 21.60 26.62
N ARG A 742 -22.94 22.51 25.67
CA ARG A 742 -23.93 23.53 25.26
C ARG A 742 -24.83 23.26 24.05
N ARG A 743 -24.60 22.25 23.21
CA ARG A 743 -25.36 22.15 21.93
C ARG A 743 -26.44 21.07 21.98
N ASP A 744 -27.69 21.51 22.15
CA ASP A 744 -28.92 20.77 21.87
C ASP A 744 -29.21 20.90 20.35
N PRO A 745 -29.61 19.84 19.63
CA PRO A 745 -29.66 19.83 18.15
C PRO A 745 -30.69 20.83 17.58
N ALA A 746 -31.61 21.30 18.41
CA ALA A 746 -32.68 22.23 18.04
C ALA A 746 -32.19 23.65 17.71
N GLU A 747 -31.03 24.09 18.23
CA GLU A 747 -30.48 25.42 17.93
C GLU A 747 -29.79 25.50 16.56
N LEU A 748 -29.38 24.36 15.99
CA LEU A 748 -28.75 24.27 14.66
C LEU A 748 -29.77 24.29 13.51
N ALA A 749 -31.04 23.97 13.78
CA ALA A 749 -32.10 23.96 12.77
C ALA A 749 -32.56 25.36 12.34
N THR A 750 -32.13 26.43 13.04
CA THR A 750 -32.58 27.80 12.79
C THR A 750 -31.59 28.69 12.04
N ASP A 751 -30.31 28.30 11.92
CA ASP A 751 -29.24 29.14 11.33
C ASP A 751 -28.63 28.61 10.02
N GLY A 752 -29.10 27.46 9.51
CA GLY A 752 -28.55 26.82 8.31
C GLY A 752 -29.39 27.04 7.04
N ASP A 753 -29.38 28.25 6.48
CA ASP A 753 -29.95 28.56 5.15
C ASP A 753 -28.83 28.82 4.13
N SER A 754 -27.93 27.84 3.95
CA SER A 754 -26.97 27.83 2.84
C SER A 754 -26.90 26.43 2.25
N ASP A 755 -27.59 26.25 1.12
CA ASP A 755 -27.44 25.11 0.24
C ASP A 755 -26.06 25.19 -0.45
N GLU A 756 -25.01 24.63 0.18
CA GLU A 756 -23.76 24.32 -0.50
C GLU A 756 -23.51 22.80 -0.45
N GLU A 757 -23.42 22.19 -1.64
CA GLU A 757 -23.18 20.76 -1.82
C GLU A 757 -21.81 20.36 -1.22
N GLU A 758 -21.80 19.47 -0.22
CA GLU A 758 -20.54 18.97 0.35
C GLU A 758 -19.72 18.18 -0.70
N GLU A 759 -18.50 18.65 -0.98
CA GLU A 759 -17.46 17.85 -1.64
C GLU A 759 -17.10 16.66 -0.72
N VAL A 760 -17.51 15.45 -1.12
CA VAL A 760 -17.17 14.19 -0.44
C VAL A 760 -15.64 13.99 -0.44
N GLU A 761 -14.97 14.28 0.68
CA GLU A 761 -13.57 13.93 0.90
C GLU A 761 -13.42 12.41 1.12
N ASP A 762 -13.36 11.64 0.03
CA ASP A 762 -12.90 10.25 0.02
C ASP A 762 -11.39 10.18 0.29
N ASN A 763 -10.99 10.21 1.57
CA ASN A 763 -9.64 9.85 2.01
C ASN A 763 -9.63 9.22 3.42
N LEU A 764 -10.37 8.14 3.58
CA LEU A 764 -10.10 7.16 4.64
C LEU A 764 -9.68 5.84 3.97
N ASP A 765 -8.37 5.58 4.00
CA ASP A 765 -7.78 4.25 3.76
C ASP A 765 -8.38 3.27 4.77
N ASP A 766 -9.35 2.46 4.36
CA ASP A 766 -9.83 1.32 5.14
C ASP A 766 -9.00 0.09 4.76
N GLU A 767 -8.03 -0.24 5.63
CA GLU A 767 -7.29 -1.48 5.57
C GLU A 767 -8.25 -2.65 5.80
N ASN A 768 -8.28 -3.59 4.86
CA ASN A 768 -8.86 -4.93 4.97
C ASN A 768 -8.74 -5.51 6.39
N ASP A 769 -9.87 -5.80 7.03
CA ASP A 769 -9.96 -6.92 7.97
C ASP A 769 -11.29 -7.66 7.76
N GLU A 770 -11.21 -8.77 7.03
CA GLU A 770 -12.25 -9.79 7.00
C GLU A 770 -12.36 -10.42 8.41
N SER A 771 -13.44 -10.11 9.12
CA SER A 771 -13.91 -10.97 10.20
C SER A 771 -15.42 -11.23 10.04
N ASP A 772 -15.69 -12.33 9.35
CA ASP A 772 -16.92 -13.12 9.45
C ASP A 772 -17.18 -13.49 10.91
N ASP A 773 -18.28 -12.99 11.48
CA ASP A 773 -18.92 -13.66 12.61
C ASP A 773 -20.43 -13.37 12.59
N GLY A 774 -21.18 -14.37 12.12
CA GLY A 774 -22.64 -14.35 12.11
C GLY A 774 -23.22 -14.46 13.53
N VAL A 775 -24.09 -13.52 13.90
CA VAL A 775 -25.12 -13.76 14.90
C VAL A 775 -26.44 -13.15 14.44
N THR A 776 -27.36 -14.05 14.09
CA THR A 776 -28.79 -13.81 13.91
C THR A 776 -29.43 -13.31 15.21
N SER A 777 -30.15 -12.20 15.17
CA SER A 777 -31.26 -11.95 16.10
C SER A 777 -32.40 -11.29 15.35
N ALA A 778 -33.47 -12.07 15.17
CA ALA A 778 -34.71 -11.68 14.54
C ALA A 778 -35.59 -10.83 15.48
N GLY A 779 -36.35 -9.92 14.87
CA GLY A 779 -37.68 -9.52 15.33
C GLY A 779 -37.77 -8.14 15.98
N GLU A 780 -38.16 -7.15 15.19
CA GLU A 780 -39.36 -6.34 15.45
C GLU A 780 -39.77 -5.66 14.12
N GLU A 781 -40.87 -6.16 13.55
CA GLU A 781 -41.53 -5.65 12.36
C GLU A 781 -42.40 -4.44 12.76
N SER A 782 -42.17 -3.29 12.13
CA SER A 782 -43.20 -2.25 11.96
C SER A 782 -43.57 -2.18 10.48
N GLU A 783 -44.72 -2.76 10.15
CA GLU A 783 -45.38 -2.61 8.85
C GLU A 783 -45.86 -1.16 8.70
N ASP A 784 -45.18 -0.37 7.87
CA ASP A 784 -45.78 0.80 7.23
C ASP A 784 -46.10 0.43 5.77
N LEU A 785 -47.40 0.25 5.54
CA LEU A 785 -48.04 -0.03 4.27
C LEU A 785 -48.24 1.28 3.50
N ASP A 786 -47.32 1.69 2.63
CA ASP A 786 -47.58 2.74 1.62
C ASP A 786 -46.71 2.65 0.33
N ASP A 787 -46.08 1.51 0.04
CA ASP A 787 -45.04 1.43 -1.03
C ASP A 787 -45.52 0.83 -2.38
N ALA A 788 -46.84 0.77 -2.62
CA ALA A 788 -47.39 0.15 -3.84
C ALA A 788 -47.48 1.11 -5.04
N GLU A 789 -47.64 2.43 -4.82
CA GLU A 789 -47.69 3.42 -5.91
C GLU A 789 -46.30 3.79 -6.44
N ASP A 790 -45.27 3.78 -5.58
CA ASP A 790 -43.89 4.13 -5.95
C ASP A 790 -43.23 3.06 -6.84
N ALA A 791 -43.49 1.78 -6.59
CA ALA A 791 -42.98 0.67 -7.42
C ALA A 791 -43.52 0.71 -8.87
N LEU A 792 -44.74 1.20 -9.07
CA LEU A 792 -45.36 1.35 -10.40
C LEU A 792 -44.76 2.52 -11.19
N GLN A 793 -44.40 3.63 -10.52
CA GLN A 793 -43.76 4.78 -11.16
C GLN A 793 -42.29 4.49 -11.54
N VAL A 794 -41.59 3.70 -10.72
CA VAL A 794 -40.23 3.22 -11.01
C VAL A 794 -40.23 2.34 -12.27
N ARG A 795 -41.19 1.40 -12.38
CA ARG A 795 -41.34 0.57 -13.58
C ARG A 795 -41.61 1.39 -14.84
N ALA A 796 -42.49 2.40 -14.75
CA ALA A 796 -42.84 3.25 -15.88
C ALA A 796 -41.65 4.08 -16.42
N LYS A 797 -40.82 4.64 -15.52
CA LYS A 797 -39.62 5.40 -15.91
C LYS A 797 -38.49 4.51 -16.45
N ILE A 798 -38.35 3.29 -15.93
CA ILE A 798 -37.42 2.29 -16.47
C ILE A 798 -37.86 1.85 -17.87
N GLU A 799 -39.17 1.62 -18.10
CA GLU A 799 -39.72 1.31 -19.42
C GLU A 799 -39.56 2.47 -20.42
N GLU A 800 -39.71 3.72 -19.96
CA GLU A 800 -39.50 4.92 -20.80
C GLU A 800 -38.02 5.08 -21.20
N ALA A 801 -37.08 4.85 -20.28
CA ALA A 801 -35.64 4.88 -20.55
C ALA A 801 -35.18 3.75 -21.50
N LEU A 802 -35.81 2.57 -21.42
CA LEU A 802 -35.57 1.46 -22.34
C LEU A 802 -36.15 1.73 -23.76
N ARG A 803 -37.32 2.38 -23.83
CA ARG A 803 -37.95 2.77 -25.12
C ARG A 803 -37.16 3.86 -25.85
N ALA A 804 -36.62 4.84 -25.13
CA ALA A 804 -35.81 5.91 -25.72
C ALA A 804 -34.52 5.39 -26.39
N ASN A 805 -34.05 4.20 -26.01
CA ASN A 805 -32.84 3.56 -26.53
C ASN A 805 -33.12 2.38 -27.50
N GLY A 806 -34.36 2.25 -28.01
CA GLY A 806 -34.67 1.37 -29.14
C GLY A 806 -34.99 -0.09 -28.79
N ILE A 807 -35.28 -0.42 -27.53
CA ILE A 807 -35.69 -1.77 -27.12
C ILE A 807 -37.22 -1.76 -26.88
N GLU A 808 -37.99 -2.39 -27.77
CA GLU A 808 -39.42 -2.63 -27.54
C GLU A 808 -39.62 -3.87 -26.66
N ALA A 809 -40.35 -3.71 -25.56
CA ALA A 809 -40.74 -4.84 -24.71
C ALA A 809 -41.71 -5.76 -25.48
N ALA A 810 -41.33 -7.02 -25.62
CA ALA A 810 -42.11 -8.05 -26.30
C ALA A 810 -43.50 -8.20 -25.64
N THR A 811 -44.54 -7.65 -26.27
CA THR A 811 -45.91 -8.05 -25.99
C THR A 811 -46.14 -9.42 -26.62
N GLY A 812 -46.50 -10.38 -25.78
CA GLY A 812 -46.44 -11.80 -26.08
C GLY A 812 -47.12 -12.28 -27.36
N ASP A 813 -46.57 -13.41 -27.81
CA ASP A 813 -47.04 -14.38 -28.81
C ASP A 813 -46.51 -14.20 -30.25
N SER A 814 -45.28 -14.69 -30.48
CA SER A 814 -44.91 -15.39 -31.72
C SER A 814 -43.62 -16.21 -31.52
N ASP A 815 -43.70 -17.52 -31.73
CA ASP A 815 -42.56 -18.44 -31.89
C ASP A 815 -41.83 -18.11 -33.20
N ALA A 816 -40.56 -17.70 -33.09
CA ALA A 816 -39.59 -17.76 -34.19
C ALA A 816 -38.16 -17.79 -33.62
N ASP A 817 -37.49 -18.94 -33.76
CA ASP A 817 -36.05 -19.11 -33.59
C ASP A 817 -35.30 -18.03 -34.41
N THR A 818 -34.72 -17.06 -33.71
CA THR A 818 -33.80 -16.10 -34.29
C THR A 818 -32.58 -16.02 -33.39
N ASP A 819 -31.40 -16.32 -33.95
CA ASP A 819 -30.10 -16.33 -33.29
C ASP A 819 -29.91 -15.08 -32.40
N GLU A 820 -29.60 -15.31 -31.12
CA GLU A 820 -29.15 -14.29 -30.18
C GLU A 820 -27.82 -13.70 -30.66
N ASP A 821 -27.89 -12.64 -31.46
CA ASP A 821 -26.77 -11.73 -31.66
C ASP A 821 -26.47 -11.04 -30.32
N LEU A 822 -25.35 -11.45 -29.72
CA LEU A 822 -24.75 -10.89 -28.51
C LEU A 822 -24.73 -9.35 -28.58
N MET A 823 -25.47 -8.70 -27.67
CA MET A 823 -25.41 -7.24 -27.48
C MET A 823 -23.96 -6.83 -27.16
N ASP A 824 -23.47 -5.80 -27.84
CA ASP A 824 -22.11 -5.26 -27.67
C ASP A 824 -21.99 -4.57 -26.29
N ASP A 825 -20.92 -4.87 -25.55
CA ASP A 825 -20.65 -4.37 -24.18
C ASP A 825 -20.72 -2.84 -24.07
N ASP A 826 -20.42 -2.13 -25.17
CA ASP A 826 -20.46 -0.67 -25.24
C ASP A 826 -21.90 -0.10 -25.21
N GLN A 827 -22.92 -0.87 -25.62
CA GLN A 827 -24.34 -0.47 -25.53
C GLN A 827 -24.94 -0.69 -24.15
N MET A 828 -24.46 -1.69 -23.41
CA MET A 828 -24.91 -1.97 -22.04
C MET A 828 -24.45 -0.90 -21.04
N MET A 829 -23.29 -0.29 -21.28
CA MET A 829 -22.74 0.82 -20.47
C MET A 829 -23.62 2.08 -20.47
N ALA A 830 -24.23 2.42 -21.61
CA ALA A 830 -25.09 3.60 -21.71
C ALA A 830 -26.38 3.44 -20.89
N ILE A 831 -26.86 2.21 -20.73
CA ILE A 831 -28.09 1.90 -19.99
C ILE A 831 -27.85 1.93 -18.48
N ASP A 832 -26.71 1.41 -18.00
CA ASP A 832 -26.34 1.40 -16.58
C ASP A 832 -26.05 2.80 -16.01
N GLU A 833 -25.44 3.70 -16.79
CA GLU A 833 -25.15 5.07 -16.35
C GLU A 833 -26.43 5.88 -16.12
N HIS A 834 -27.43 5.72 -16.99
CA HIS A 834 -28.74 6.35 -16.82
C HIS A 834 -29.54 5.76 -15.65
N LEU A 835 -29.43 4.46 -15.38
CA LEU A 835 -30.07 3.85 -14.21
C LEU A 835 -29.43 4.34 -12.90
N ALA A 836 -28.10 4.43 -12.85
CA ALA A 836 -27.38 4.91 -11.67
C ALA A 836 -27.70 6.37 -11.30
N GLU A 837 -27.91 7.23 -12.30
CA GLU A 837 -28.27 8.64 -12.12
C GLU A 837 -29.70 8.80 -11.55
N VAL A 838 -30.63 7.93 -11.96
CA VAL A 838 -32.00 7.88 -11.42
C VAL A 838 -32.02 7.40 -9.95
N PHE A 839 -31.11 6.53 -9.54
CA PHE A 839 -31.02 6.09 -8.14
C PHE A 839 -30.30 7.09 -7.23
N ARG A 840 -29.29 7.83 -7.73
CA ARG A 840 -28.59 8.87 -6.95
C ARG A 840 -29.45 10.09 -6.63
N SER A 841 -30.32 10.50 -7.55
CA SER A 841 -31.18 11.67 -7.36
C SER A 841 -32.23 11.47 -6.25
N ARG A 842 -32.65 10.22 -5.98
CA ARG A 842 -33.71 9.95 -4.98
C ARG A 842 -33.21 9.71 -3.55
N SER A 843 -31.94 9.32 -3.35
CA SER A 843 -31.38 9.09 -2.01
C SER A 843 -31.16 10.37 -1.19
N ASN A 844 -31.08 11.53 -1.84
CA ASN A 844 -30.71 12.78 -1.19
C ASN A 844 -31.89 13.66 -0.74
N GLU A 845 -33.14 13.39 -1.14
CA GLU A 845 -34.18 14.44 -1.04
C GLU A 845 -35.02 14.50 0.25
N LYS A 846 -35.10 13.48 1.13
CA LYS A 846 -36.15 13.50 2.20
C LYS A 846 -35.81 13.04 3.62
N ALA A 847 -34.59 12.62 3.95
CA ALA A 847 -34.24 12.14 5.31
C ALA A 847 -33.09 12.89 6.01
N SER A 848 -32.42 13.85 5.37
CA SER A 848 -31.08 14.28 5.80
C SER A 848 -31.05 15.46 6.80
N LYS A 849 -31.90 16.48 6.64
CA LYS A 849 -31.71 17.78 7.33
C LYS A 849 -31.60 17.73 8.86
N GLY A 850 -32.38 16.88 9.55
CA GLY A 850 -32.31 16.73 11.01
C GLY A 850 -31.18 15.82 11.51
N VAL A 851 -30.76 14.87 10.68
CA VAL A 851 -29.65 13.95 10.97
C VAL A 851 -28.30 14.64 10.73
N ASP A 852 -28.22 15.50 9.71
CA ASP A 852 -27.01 16.22 9.33
C ASP A 852 -26.62 17.27 10.38
N ALA A 853 -27.60 18.02 10.92
CA ALA A 853 -27.36 18.96 12.02
C ALA A 853 -26.83 18.25 13.28
N GLN A 854 -27.38 17.08 13.62
CA GLN A 854 -26.92 16.29 14.76
C GLN A 854 -25.52 15.68 14.54
N ARG A 855 -25.23 15.26 13.30
CA ARG A 855 -23.89 14.81 12.90
C ARG A 855 -22.88 15.93 13.04
N GLU A 856 -23.18 17.14 12.54
CA GLU A 856 -22.25 18.27 12.65
C GLU A 856 -22.04 18.71 14.10
N ALA A 857 -23.07 18.68 14.96
CA ALA A 857 -22.92 18.90 16.40
C ALA A 857 -21.94 17.89 17.02
N THR A 858 -22.05 16.61 16.64
CA THR A 858 -21.17 15.53 17.11
C THR A 858 -19.74 15.70 16.58
N HIS A 859 -19.58 16.08 15.30
CA HIS A 859 -18.28 16.38 14.71
C HIS A 859 -17.62 17.58 15.38
N PHE A 860 -18.37 18.64 15.68
CA PHE A 860 -17.86 19.79 16.41
C PHE A 860 -17.38 19.42 17.82
N LYS A 861 -18.18 18.67 18.61
CA LYS A 861 -17.73 18.18 19.92
C LYS A 861 -16.46 17.32 19.80
N ASN A 862 -16.35 16.49 18.76
CA ASN A 862 -15.14 15.74 18.46
C ASN A 862 -13.94 16.64 18.14
N ARG A 863 -14.13 17.76 17.41
CA ARG A 863 -13.08 18.76 17.13
C ARG A 863 -12.63 19.47 18.43
N VAL A 864 -13.56 19.81 19.32
CA VAL A 864 -13.25 20.39 20.64
C VAL A 864 -12.46 19.39 21.51
N LEU A 865 -12.77 18.09 21.45
CA LEU A 865 -11.98 17.05 22.11
C LEU A 865 -10.54 16.96 21.57
N ASP A 866 -10.30 17.29 20.30
CA ASP A 866 -8.93 17.32 19.74
C ASP A 866 -8.10 18.47 20.33
N LEU A 867 -8.72 19.60 20.65
CA LEU A 867 -8.07 20.66 21.43
C LEU A 867 -7.66 20.14 22.81
N ILE A 868 -8.56 19.43 23.51
CA ILE A 868 -8.27 18.84 24.82
C ILE A 868 -7.13 17.81 24.73
N ASP A 869 -7.15 16.90 23.75
CA ASP A 869 -6.07 15.92 23.57
C ASP A 869 -4.73 16.60 23.23
N THR A 870 -4.76 17.67 22.44
CA THR A 870 -3.57 18.49 22.11
C THR A 870 -3.01 19.17 23.36
N TYR A 871 -3.88 19.74 24.20
CA TYR A 871 -3.48 20.37 25.45
C TYR A 871 -2.82 19.37 26.41
N ILE A 872 -3.46 18.23 26.68
CA ILE A 872 -2.93 17.20 27.59
C ILE A 872 -1.60 16.64 27.06
N LYS A 873 -1.46 16.48 25.73
CA LYS A 873 -0.20 16.02 25.11
C LYS A 873 0.95 16.98 25.32
N LYS A 874 0.73 18.29 25.15
CA LYS A 874 1.78 19.31 25.27
C LYS A 874 2.06 19.75 26.71
N GLN A 875 1.04 19.73 27.57
CA GLN A 875 1.12 20.20 28.95
C GLN A 875 0.69 19.12 29.97
N PRO A 876 1.34 17.93 30.01
CA PRO A 876 0.91 16.83 30.89
C PRO A 876 1.06 17.16 32.39
N THR A 877 1.94 18.10 32.75
CA THR A 877 2.21 18.52 34.14
C THR A 877 1.33 19.69 34.61
N SER A 878 0.42 20.20 33.78
CA SER A 878 -0.46 21.32 34.14
C SER A 878 -1.48 20.91 35.20
N SER A 879 -1.65 21.72 36.25
CA SER A 879 -2.67 21.50 37.28
C SER A 879 -4.10 21.56 36.71
N HIS A 880 -4.30 22.27 35.60
CA HIS A 880 -5.60 22.41 34.95
C HIS A 880 -6.13 21.11 34.35
N ASN A 881 -5.28 20.09 34.13
CA ASN A 881 -5.72 18.76 33.69
C ASN A 881 -6.71 18.09 34.66
N VAL A 882 -6.76 18.54 35.92
CA VAL A 882 -7.71 18.07 36.94
C VAL A 882 -9.14 18.50 36.62
N LEU A 883 -9.32 19.71 36.07
CA LEU A 883 -10.63 20.29 35.75
C LEU A 883 -11.34 19.52 34.63
N LEU A 884 -10.57 18.86 33.76
CA LEU A 884 -11.09 18.08 32.63
C LEU A 884 -11.65 16.70 33.04
N VAL A 885 -11.36 16.21 34.25
CA VAL A 885 -11.71 14.85 34.64
C VAL A 885 -13.21 14.63 34.76
N LEU A 886 -13.95 15.56 35.39
CA LEU A 886 -15.39 15.43 35.54
C LEU A 886 -16.16 15.63 34.23
N PRO A 887 -15.91 16.69 33.44
CA PRO A 887 -16.63 16.89 32.18
C PRO A 887 -16.47 15.72 31.19
N LEU A 888 -15.25 15.18 31.05
CA LEU A 888 -15.03 14.03 30.16
C LEU A 888 -15.70 12.75 30.68
N VAL A 889 -15.77 12.57 32.00
CA VAL A 889 -16.53 11.46 32.60
C VAL A 889 -18.03 11.64 32.36
N GLU A 890 -18.54 12.86 32.46
CA GLU A 890 -19.94 13.18 32.25
C GLU A 890 -20.40 12.85 30.84
N ILE A 891 -19.60 13.20 29.82
CA ILE A 891 -19.83 12.79 28.42
C ILE A 891 -19.96 11.27 28.32
N VAL A 892 -19.02 10.51 28.89
CA VAL A 892 -19.06 9.03 28.83
C VAL A 892 -20.25 8.43 29.59
N THR A 893 -20.79 9.11 30.61
CA THR A 893 -21.89 8.59 31.43
C THR A 893 -23.29 9.02 30.99
N THR A 894 -23.40 10.16 30.30
CA THR A 894 -24.68 10.84 30.04
C THR A 894 -25.07 10.79 28.56
N SER A 895 -24.12 10.63 27.64
CA SER A 895 -24.39 10.57 26.20
C SER A 895 -25.25 9.37 25.78
N GLY A 896 -26.17 9.61 24.85
CA GLY A 896 -27.11 8.62 24.29
C GLY A 896 -26.52 7.74 23.18
N LEU A 897 -27.36 6.93 22.51
CA LEU A 897 -26.94 6.05 21.41
C LEU A 897 -26.41 6.81 20.19
N ASP A 898 -26.92 8.02 19.95
CA ASP A 898 -26.58 8.84 18.78
C ASP A 898 -25.19 9.50 18.88
N GLU A 899 -24.59 9.57 20.09
CA GLU A 899 -23.27 10.16 20.34
C GLU A 899 -22.18 9.10 20.58
N ARG A 900 -22.36 7.86 20.10
CA ARG A 900 -21.43 6.77 20.38
C ARG A 900 -19.99 7.06 19.95
N GLN A 901 -19.80 7.70 18.80
CA GLN A 901 -18.47 8.12 18.32
C GLN A 901 -17.78 9.09 19.29
N LEU A 902 -18.54 10.02 19.87
CA LEU A 902 -18.04 10.97 20.87
C LEU A 902 -17.63 10.24 22.16
N VAL A 903 -18.45 9.29 22.61
CA VAL A 903 -18.16 8.45 23.79
C VAL A 903 -16.91 7.59 23.57
N ASP A 904 -16.77 6.97 22.41
CA ASP A 904 -15.62 6.12 22.07
C ASP A 904 -14.32 6.95 21.99
N LYS A 905 -14.36 8.12 21.35
CA LYS A 905 -13.21 9.05 21.29
C LYS A 905 -12.83 9.56 22.67
N THR A 906 -13.81 9.97 23.49
CA THR A 906 -13.59 10.44 24.86
C THR A 906 -13.00 9.32 25.74
N THR A 907 -13.54 8.11 25.63
CA THR A 907 -13.04 6.93 26.36
C THR A 907 -11.61 6.59 25.92
N GLY A 908 -11.31 6.66 24.62
CA GLY A 908 -9.97 6.49 24.07
C GLY A 908 -8.97 7.53 24.59
N LEU A 909 -9.38 8.80 24.66
CA LEU A 909 -8.59 9.90 25.25
C LEU A 909 -8.29 9.62 26.73
N LEU A 910 -9.32 9.34 27.53
CA LEU A 910 -9.17 9.04 28.97
C LEU A 910 -8.28 7.82 29.20
N LYS A 911 -8.45 6.75 28.40
CA LYS A 911 -7.62 5.55 28.50
C LYS A 911 -6.16 5.83 28.13
N SER A 912 -5.92 6.53 27.03
CA SER A 912 -4.55 6.81 26.55
C SER A 912 -3.78 7.79 27.47
N ARG A 913 -4.48 8.75 28.09
CA ARG A 913 -3.85 9.79 28.92
C ARG A 913 -3.87 9.48 30.42
N PHE A 914 -4.95 8.92 30.96
CA PHE A 914 -5.14 8.77 32.41
C PHE A 914 -4.88 7.35 32.95
N GLU A 915 -4.96 6.29 32.12
CA GLU A 915 -4.65 4.93 32.59
C GLU A 915 -3.15 4.75 32.87
N LYS A 916 -2.28 5.29 32.02
CA LYS A 916 -0.80 5.18 32.12
C LYS A 916 -0.10 6.53 31.91
N PRO A 917 -0.38 7.56 32.75
CA PRO A 917 0.26 8.85 32.64
C PRO A 917 1.77 8.71 32.86
N LYS A 918 2.58 9.18 31.90
CA LYS A 918 4.04 9.28 32.04
C LYS A 918 4.38 10.29 33.13
N ASP A 919 3.79 11.48 33.04
CA ASP A 919 3.96 12.59 33.97
C ASP A 919 2.61 12.99 34.57
N VAL A 920 2.64 13.58 35.76
CA VAL A 920 1.45 13.97 36.54
C VAL A 920 1.70 15.36 37.14
N PRO A 921 0.67 16.22 37.30
CA PRO A 921 0.87 17.56 37.85
C PRO A 921 1.35 17.56 39.30
N SER A 922 2.49 18.21 39.57
CA SER A 922 3.10 18.27 40.90
C SER A 922 2.50 19.32 41.84
N ASN A 923 1.80 20.34 41.31
CA ASN A 923 1.34 21.52 42.06
C ASN A 923 -0.18 21.60 42.22
N ALA A 924 -0.91 20.49 42.05
CA ALA A 924 -2.37 20.49 42.16
C ALA A 924 -2.85 20.71 43.60
N ASN A 925 -3.99 21.41 43.75
CA ASN A 925 -4.63 21.63 45.04
C ASN A 925 -5.15 20.30 45.62
N VAL A 926 -4.56 19.86 46.74
CA VAL A 926 -4.85 18.57 47.38
C VAL A 926 -6.33 18.43 47.76
N GLU A 927 -6.96 19.51 48.25
CA GLU A 927 -8.36 19.45 48.69
C GLU A 927 -9.32 19.33 47.51
N GLN A 928 -9.03 20.02 46.40
CA GLN A 928 -9.81 19.91 45.17
C GLN A 928 -9.73 18.49 44.59
N VAL A 929 -8.52 17.92 44.50
CA VAL A 929 -8.31 16.56 44.00
C VAL A 929 -9.00 15.52 44.88
N LYS A 930 -9.01 15.72 46.20
CA LYS A 930 -9.71 14.86 47.15
C LYS A 930 -11.23 14.90 46.96
N THR A 931 -11.81 16.09 46.88
CA THR A 931 -13.26 16.25 46.64
C THR A 931 -13.67 15.59 45.33
N LEU A 932 -12.88 15.77 44.26
CA LEU A 932 -13.12 15.13 42.97
C LEU A 932 -13.03 13.59 43.05
N LEU A 933 -12.07 13.05 43.79
CA LEU A 933 -11.95 11.61 44.01
C LEU A 933 -13.17 11.05 44.78
N GLU A 934 -13.66 11.77 45.79
CA GLU A 934 -14.88 11.41 46.51
C GLU A 934 -16.09 11.40 45.57
N GLU A 935 -16.21 12.41 44.71
CA GLU A 935 -17.29 12.54 43.73
C GLU A 935 -17.28 11.42 42.68
N LEU A 936 -16.10 11.05 42.16
CA LEU A 936 -15.93 9.92 41.24
C LEU A 936 -16.35 8.59 41.89
N HIS A 937 -15.96 8.37 43.14
CA HIS A 937 -16.35 7.16 43.88
C HIS A 937 -17.86 7.14 44.18
N GLN A 938 -18.49 8.29 44.42
CA GLN A 938 -19.95 8.38 44.55
C GLN A 938 -20.68 8.08 43.24
N ARG A 939 -20.18 8.56 42.09
CA ARG A 939 -20.70 8.19 40.77
C ARG A 939 -20.52 6.70 40.49
N ALA A 940 -19.33 6.14 40.75
CA ALA A 940 -19.03 4.72 40.56
C ALA A 940 -19.96 3.79 41.35
N ARG A 941 -20.44 4.20 42.53
CA ARG A 941 -21.43 3.45 43.33
C ARG A 941 -22.83 3.43 42.70
N LYS A 942 -23.16 4.36 41.81
CA LYS A 942 -24.49 4.53 41.19
C LYS A 942 -24.55 4.03 39.74
N THR A 943 -23.42 4.01 39.03
CA THR A 943 -23.32 3.65 37.60
C THR A 943 -23.66 2.18 37.34
N ARG A 944 -24.55 1.90 36.38
CA ARG A 944 -24.96 0.52 36.00
C ARG A 944 -24.13 -0.08 34.86
N SER A 945 -23.53 0.77 34.02
CA SER A 945 -22.70 0.35 32.88
C SER A 945 -21.32 -0.13 33.33
N SER A 946 -20.89 -1.28 32.81
CA SER A 946 -19.56 -1.83 33.07
C SER A 946 -18.46 -0.93 32.48
N ASP A 947 -18.70 -0.36 31.29
CA ASP A 947 -17.70 0.43 30.58
C ASP A 947 -17.48 1.77 31.27
N SER A 948 -18.55 2.46 31.65
CA SER A 948 -18.48 3.68 32.47
C SER A 948 -17.77 3.44 33.81
N LEU A 949 -17.93 2.26 34.43
CA LEU A 949 -17.21 1.90 35.66
C LEU A 949 -15.70 1.70 35.40
N THR A 950 -15.29 1.18 34.24
CA THR A 950 -13.86 1.11 33.88
C THR A 950 -13.26 2.50 33.66
N THR A 951 -13.97 3.40 33.00
CA THR A 951 -13.55 4.80 32.83
C THR A 951 -13.39 5.51 34.17
N LEU A 952 -14.37 5.38 35.07
CA LEU A 952 -14.31 5.91 36.43
C LEU A 952 -13.14 5.33 37.24
N SER A 953 -12.82 4.04 37.05
CA SER A 953 -11.64 3.40 37.64
C SER A 953 -10.35 4.08 37.17
N PHE A 954 -10.16 4.29 35.86
CA PHE A 954 -8.95 4.94 35.32
C PHE A 954 -8.78 6.38 35.84
N CYS A 955 -9.85 7.17 35.87
CA CYS A 955 -9.83 8.53 36.43
C CYS A 955 -9.52 8.51 37.94
N SER A 956 -10.09 7.57 38.69
CA SER A 956 -9.82 7.42 40.13
C SER A 956 -8.37 7.04 40.40
N LEU A 957 -7.77 6.19 39.56
CA LEU A 957 -6.35 5.83 39.64
C LEU A 957 -5.45 7.02 39.30
N TYR A 958 -5.83 7.85 38.33
CA TYR A 958 -5.11 9.07 37.97
C TYR A 958 -5.07 10.07 39.14
N LEU A 959 -6.21 10.42 39.73
CA LEU A 959 -6.27 11.31 40.90
C LEU A 959 -5.56 10.71 42.13
N SER A 960 -5.63 9.39 42.31
CA SER A 960 -4.87 8.71 43.37
C SER A 960 -3.35 8.87 43.18
N LYS A 961 -2.85 8.90 41.93
CA LYS A 961 -1.43 9.18 41.65
C LYS A 961 -1.02 10.58 42.09
N MET A 962 -1.88 11.57 41.86
CA MET A 962 -1.67 12.97 42.24
C MET A 962 -1.59 13.12 43.76
N LEU A 963 -2.56 12.55 44.48
CA LEU A 963 -2.60 12.58 45.95
C LEU A 963 -1.41 11.85 46.58
N LEU A 964 -0.93 10.76 45.96
CA LEU A 964 0.29 10.07 46.38
C LEU A 964 1.54 10.96 46.29
N GLN A 965 1.68 11.76 45.22
CA GLN A 965 2.81 12.70 45.07
C GLN A 965 2.77 13.81 46.13
N SER A 966 1.57 14.22 46.55
CA SER A 966 1.36 15.22 47.61
C SER A 966 1.33 14.65 49.03
N ASN A 967 1.73 13.39 49.23
CA ASN A 967 1.73 12.68 50.53
C ASN A 967 0.36 12.57 51.23
N ALA A 968 -0.75 12.64 50.49
CA ALA A 968 -2.12 12.54 51.03
C ALA A 968 -2.68 11.10 50.97
N GLU A 969 -1.89 10.11 51.40
CA GLU A 969 -2.22 8.68 51.26
C GLU A 969 -3.45 8.25 52.08
N GLU A 970 -3.68 8.90 53.23
CA GLU A 970 -4.76 8.55 54.16
C GLU A 970 -6.14 8.82 53.56
N SER A 971 -6.30 9.94 52.84
CA SER A 971 -7.54 10.29 52.14
C SER A 971 -7.90 9.25 51.08
N ILE A 972 -6.92 8.81 50.28
CA ILE A 972 -7.14 7.76 49.27
C ILE A 972 -7.60 6.48 49.96
N HIS A 973 -6.91 6.07 51.02
CA HIS A 973 -7.21 4.84 51.74
C HIS A 973 -8.64 4.87 52.30
N HIS A 974 -9.05 5.97 52.92
CA HIS A 974 -10.39 6.14 53.48
C HIS A 974 -11.50 6.05 52.40
N ILE A 975 -11.31 6.70 51.25
CA ILE A 975 -12.29 6.70 50.15
C ILE A 975 -12.47 5.28 49.56
N TYR A 976 -11.37 4.55 49.37
CA TYR A 976 -11.42 3.15 48.91
C TYR A 976 -12.02 2.21 49.95
N GLN A 977 -11.77 2.42 51.26
CA GLN A 977 -12.42 1.66 52.32
C GLN A 977 -13.94 1.82 52.30
N GLN A 978 -14.43 3.06 52.18
CA GLN A 978 -15.87 3.31 52.10
C GLN A 978 -16.51 2.65 50.87
N SER A 979 -15.86 2.72 49.70
CA SER A 979 -16.37 2.07 48.50
C SER A 979 -16.33 0.54 48.61
N PHE A 980 -15.30 -0.02 49.26
CA PHE A 980 -15.21 -1.46 49.50
C PHE A 980 -16.30 -1.94 50.45
N THR A 981 -16.61 -1.16 51.48
CA THR A 981 -17.69 -1.49 52.41
C THR A 981 -19.06 -1.47 51.74
N ASP A 982 -19.36 -0.47 50.90
CA ASP A 982 -20.57 -0.49 50.07
C ASP A 982 -20.63 -1.74 49.17
N PHE A 983 -19.52 -2.09 48.50
CA PHE A 983 -19.43 -3.27 47.64
C PHE A 983 -19.73 -4.59 48.36
N ILE A 984 -19.27 -4.75 49.61
CA ILE A 984 -19.43 -5.99 50.38
C ILE A 984 -20.80 -6.07 51.09
N THR A 985 -21.24 -4.96 51.70
CA THR A 985 -22.40 -4.93 52.62
C THR A 985 -23.73 -4.60 51.93
N ARG A 986 -23.71 -4.06 50.71
CA ARG A 986 -24.94 -3.70 49.98
C ARG A 986 -25.22 -4.66 48.83
N LYS A 987 -26.40 -5.31 48.86
CA LYS A 987 -26.83 -6.24 47.80
C LYS A 987 -26.95 -5.58 46.43
N ALA A 988 -27.37 -4.31 46.38
CA ALA A 988 -27.55 -3.52 45.15
C ALA A 988 -26.33 -2.64 44.79
N SER A 989 -25.13 -2.94 45.29
CA SER A 989 -23.93 -2.20 44.88
C SER A 989 -23.57 -2.52 43.43
N HIS A 990 -23.37 -1.47 42.63
CA HIS A 990 -22.98 -1.59 41.22
C HIS A 990 -21.46 -1.72 41.01
N LEU A 991 -20.67 -1.61 42.08
CA LEU A 991 -19.23 -1.83 42.02
C LEU A 991 -18.90 -3.30 41.71
N ASN A 992 -17.79 -3.52 41.01
CA ASN A 992 -17.25 -4.86 40.73
C ASN A 992 -15.88 -5.06 41.41
N VAL A 993 -15.42 -6.31 41.48
CA VAL A 993 -14.14 -6.64 42.13
C VAL A 993 -12.95 -6.05 41.36
N ASN A 994 -13.06 -5.88 40.04
CA ASN A 994 -11.99 -5.38 39.18
C ASN A 994 -11.61 -3.93 39.55
N PHE A 995 -12.59 -3.08 39.90
CA PHE A 995 -12.35 -1.71 40.39
C PHE A 995 -11.30 -1.66 41.52
N PHE A 996 -11.37 -2.62 42.47
CA PHE A 996 -10.41 -2.71 43.56
C PHE A 996 -9.12 -3.46 43.19
N GLN A 997 -9.21 -4.46 42.29
CA GLN A 997 -8.03 -5.18 41.82
C GLN A 997 -7.09 -4.27 41.03
N ASP A 998 -7.62 -3.38 40.21
CA ASP A 998 -6.83 -2.42 39.43
C ASP A 998 -6.10 -1.44 40.35
N TYR A 999 -6.76 -0.95 41.39
CA TYR A 999 -6.13 -0.17 42.47
C TYR A 999 -5.00 -0.94 43.17
N ALA A 1000 -5.24 -2.18 43.59
CA ALA A 1000 -4.23 -2.98 44.28
C ALA A 1000 -3.04 -3.35 43.38
N ARG A 1001 -3.26 -3.56 42.07
CA ARG A 1001 -2.19 -3.81 41.09
C ARG A 1001 -1.39 -2.55 40.81
N ARG A 1002 -2.04 -1.39 40.72
CA ARG A 1002 -1.40 -0.13 40.36
C ARG A 1002 -0.65 0.51 41.53
N TYR A 1003 -1.19 0.41 42.73
CA TYR A 1003 -0.60 0.93 43.96
C TYR A 1003 -0.43 -0.17 45.01
N PRO A 1004 0.55 -1.08 44.84
CA PRO A 1004 0.75 -2.23 45.72
C PRO A 1004 0.87 -1.87 47.22
N LEU A 1005 1.59 -0.79 47.55
CA LEU A 1005 1.74 -0.30 48.93
C LEU A 1005 0.41 0.10 49.57
N LEU A 1006 -0.44 0.84 48.85
CA LEU A 1006 -1.75 1.25 49.36
C LEU A 1006 -2.72 0.06 49.43
N GLY A 1007 -2.69 -0.82 48.43
CA GLY A 1007 -3.44 -2.08 48.46
C GLY A 1007 -3.06 -2.95 49.66
N TRP A 1008 -1.78 -2.98 50.04
CA TRP A 1008 -1.32 -3.68 51.24
C TRP A 1008 -1.85 -3.07 52.54
N LYS A 1009 -2.16 -1.76 52.60
CA LYS A 1009 -2.79 -1.16 53.79
C LYS A 1009 -4.22 -1.66 54.01
N LEU A 1010 -4.96 -1.97 52.94
CA LEU A 1010 -6.34 -2.48 53.01
C LEU A 1010 -6.46 -3.93 53.51
N LYS A 1011 -5.37 -4.70 53.57
CA LYS A 1011 -5.38 -6.15 53.79
C LYS A 1011 -6.16 -6.61 55.04
N THR A 1012 -5.98 -5.92 56.17
CA THR A 1012 -6.64 -6.28 57.44
C THR A 1012 -8.11 -5.90 57.40
N TYR A 1013 -8.40 -4.71 56.87
CA TYR A 1013 -9.77 -4.21 56.69
C TYR A 1013 -10.61 -5.11 55.78
N ILE A 1014 -10.01 -5.63 54.69
CA ILE A 1014 -10.71 -6.56 53.79
C ILE A 1014 -11.11 -7.84 54.53
N ILE A 1015 -10.25 -8.39 55.40
CA ILE A 1015 -10.59 -9.58 56.20
C ILE A 1015 -11.73 -9.26 57.17
N GLU A 1016 -11.65 -8.15 57.89
CA GLU A 1016 -12.68 -7.71 58.85
C GLU A 1016 -14.05 -7.55 58.18
N VAL A 1017 -14.13 -6.73 57.12
CA VAL A 1017 -15.37 -6.43 56.41
C VAL A 1017 -15.91 -7.65 55.64
N SER A 1018 -15.05 -8.58 55.21
CA SER A 1018 -15.51 -9.83 54.56
C SER A 1018 -16.39 -10.70 55.46
N GLY A 1019 -16.34 -10.52 56.78
CA GLY A 1019 -17.24 -11.15 57.73
C GLY A 1019 -18.69 -10.67 57.60
N GLU A 1020 -18.89 -9.42 57.20
CA GLU A 1020 -20.20 -8.75 57.06
C GLU A 1020 -20.77 -8.86 55.63
N ALA A 1021 -20.18 -9.71 54.79
CA ALA A 1021 -20.58 -9.86 53.40
C ALA A 1021 -22.02 -10.33 53.24
N THR A 1022 -22.78 -9.63 52.40
CA THR A 1022 -24.20 -9.93 52.12
C THR A 1022 -24.46 -11.32 51.59
N ASN A 1023 -23.51 -11.87 50.85
CA ASN A 1023 -23.55 -13.21 50.32
C ASN A 1023 -22.15 -13.82 50.22
N ILE A 1024 -22.12 -15.14 50.08
CA ILE A 1024 -20.89 -15.94 49.96
C ILE A 1024 -20.08 -15.53 48.72
N TYR A 1025 -20.74 -15.07 47.66
CA TYR A 1025 -20.07 -14.62 46.44
C TYR A 1025 -19.23 -13.35 46.67
N ARG A 1026 -19.77 -12.32 47.35
CA ARG A 1026 -19.04 -11.11 47.76
C ARG A 1026 -17.90 -11.45 48.71
N LYS A 1027 -18.12 -12.39 49.64
CA LYS A 1027 -17.05 -12.91 50.50
C LYS A 1027 -15.93 -13.54 49.66
N CYS A 1028 -16.24 -14.38 48.67
CA CYS A 1028 -15.23 -14.93 47.75
C CYS A 1028 -14.49 -13.84 46.95
N GLN A 1029 -15.19 -12.81 46.48
CA GLN A 1029 -14.58 -11.68 45.77
C GLN A 1029 -13.60 -10.89 46.66
N ALA A 1030 -13.89 -10.75 47.96
CA ALA A 1030 -12.94 -10.18 48.93
C ALA A 1030 -11.64 -11.01 49.02
N PHE A 1031 -11.75 -12.35 49.05
CA PHE A 1031 -10.57 -13.23 49.02
C PHE A 1031 -9.84 -13.17 47.67
N GLN A 1032 -10.52 -13.00 46.54
CA GLN A 1032 -9.86 -12.77 45.25
C GLN A 1032 -9.03 -11.47 45.26
N LEU A 1033 -9.53 -10.41 45.89
CA LEU A 1033 -8.77 -9.17 46.07
C LEU A 1033 -7.55 -9.39 46.98
N LEU A 1034 -7.69 -10.13 48.07
CA LEU A 1034 -6.56 -10.53 48.93
C LEU A 1034 -5.52 -11.33 48.16
N GLN A 1035 -5.93 -12.19 47.22
CA GLN A 1035 -5.02 -12.92 46.36
C GLN A 1035 -4.18 -12.00 45.47
N VAL A 1036 -4.79 -10.95 44.91
CA VAL A 1036 -4.04 -9.92 44.14
C VAL A 1036 -3.03 -9.20 45.04
N ILE A 1037 -3.44 -8.79 46.25
CA ILE A 1037 -2.58 -8.10 47.21
C ILE A 1037 -1.39 -9.00 47.64
N VAL A 1038 -1.66 -10.26 47.98
CA VAL A 1038 -0.62 -11.24 48.38
C VAL A 1038 0.35 -11.52 47.22
N ASN A 1039 -0.12 -11.56 45.98
CA ASN A 1039 0.74 -11.77 44.83
C ASN A 1039 1.76 -10.62 44.64
N GLN A 1040 1.36 -9.40 44.98
CA GLN A 1040 2.20 -8.19 44.90
C GLN A 1040 3.13 -8.01 46.11
N LEU A 1041 3.07 -8.86 47.13
CA LEU A 1041 3.91 -8.75 48.33
C LEU A 1041 5.42 -8.63 48.04
N PRO A 1042 6.02 -9.36 47.08
CA PRO A 1042 7.46 -9.24 46.78
C PRO A 1042 7.90 -7.87 46.25
N SER A 1043 6.98 -7.08 45.68
CA SER A 1043 7.28 -5.76 45.11
C SER A 1043 7.13 -4.60 46.11
N ILE A 1044 6.85 -4.90 47.38
CA ILE A 1044 6.49 -3.93 48.40
C ILE A 1044 7.53 -3.95 49.54
N SER A 1045 7.82 -2.79 50.13
CA SER A 1045 8.55 -2.71 51.40
C SER A 1045 7.58 -2.90 52.57
N TYR A 1046 7.81 -3.91 53.41
CA TYR A 1046 6.93 -4.27 54.52
C TYR A 1046 7.72 -4.60 55.80
N LYS A 1047 7.05 -4.46 56.94
CA LYS A 1047 7.55 -4.97 58.23
C LYS A 1047 7.19 -6.45 58.37
N GLN A 1048 8.15 -7.28 58.78
CA GLN A 1048 7.93 -8.72 58.94
C GLN A 1048 6.79 -9.03 59.93
N ASP A 1049 6.68 -8.28 61.03
CA ASP A 1049 5.59 -8.42 62.02
C ASP A 1049 4.19 -8.21 61.41
N GLU A 1050 4.05 -7.26 60.48
CA GLU A 1050 2.77 -7.04 59.78
C GLU A 1050 2.38 -8.22 58.88
N VAL A 1051 3.36 -8.83 58.22
CA VAL A 1051 3.14 -10.03 57.40
C VAL A 1051 2.75 -11.22 58.29
N VAL A 1052 3.42 -11.41 59.42
CA VAL A 1052 3.11 -12.48 60.37
C VAL A 1052 1.67 -12.36 60.88
N LYS A 1053 1.27 -11.17 61.35
CA LYS A 1053 -0.09 -10.90 61.84
C LYS A 1053 -1.13 -11.12 60.75
N PHE A 1054 -0.90 -10.58 59.55
CA PHE A 1054 -1.83 -10.71 58.44
C PHE A 1054 -1.96 -12.16 57.95
N MET A 1055 -0.86 -12.88 57.73
CA MET A 1055 -0.90 -14.27 57.26
C MET A 1055 -1.57 -15.19 58.29
N THR A 1056 -1.37 -14.92 59.58
CA THR A 1056 -2.09 -15.62 60.66
C THR A 1056 -3.59 -15.34 60.58
N ALA A 1057 -4.02 -14.08 60.43
CA ALA A 1057 -5.43 -13.73 60.27
C ALA A 1057 -6.04 -14.35 59.00
N LEU A 1058 -5.31 -14.31 57.88
CA LEU A 1058 -5.73 -14.90 56.60
C LEU A 1058 -5.91 -16.42 56.71
N ARG A 1059 -5.00 -17.12 57.40
CA ARG A 1059 -5.13 -18.55 57.69
C ARG A 1059 -6.44 -18.83 58.41
N HIS A 1060 -6.72 -18.14 59.52
CA HIS A 1060 -7.95 -18.37 60.29
C HIS A 1060 -9.19 -18.13 59.44
N ALA A 1061 -9.22 -17.04 58.66
CA ALA A 1061 -10.32 -16.72 57.77
C ALA A 1061 -10.56 -17.77 56.67
N LEU A 1062 -9.48 -18.32 56.09
CA LEU A 1062 -9.56 -19.40 55.10
C LEU A 1062 -10.05 -20.72 55.71
N LEU A 1063 -9.49 -21.11 56.86
CA LEU A 1063 -9.88 -22.35 57.56
C LEU A 1063 -11.35 -22.30 57.99
N ASP A 1064 -11.81 -21.18 58.54
CA ASP A 1064 -13.20 -20.98 58.94
C ASP A 1064 -14.17 -21.05 57.75
N LEU A 1065 -13.83 -20.39 56.64
CA LEU A 1065 -14.67 -20.40 55.44
C LEU A 1065 -14.72 -21.77 54.76
N ILE A 1066 -13.59 -22.50 54.69
CA ILE A 1066 -13.55 -23.84 54.10
C ILE A 1066 -14.23 -24.86 55.02
N SER A 1067 -14.07 -24.74 56.34
CA SER A 1067 -14.72 -25.63 57.31
C SER A 1067 -16.23 -25.43 57.32
N SER A 1068 -16.71 -24.18 57.31
CA SER A 1068 -18.15 -23.88 57.19
C SER A 1068 -18.77 -24.37 55.88
N ALA A 1069 -17.98 -24.46 54.80
CA ALA A 1069 -18.41 -25.11 53.55
C ALA A 1069 -18.57 -26.63 53.70
N CYS A 1070 -17.67 -27.28 54.44
CA CYS A 1070 -17.71 -28.72 54.70
C CYS A 1070 -18.90 -29.10 55.60
N ASP A 1071 -19.24 -28.22 56.55
CA ASP A 1071 -20.33 -28.38 57.51
C ASP A 1071 -21.71 -27.96 56.93
N GLU A 1072 -21.79 -27.72 55.61
CA GLU A 1072 -22.99 -27.26 54.86
C GLU A 1072 -23.59 -25.92 55.33
N ARG A 1073 -22.90 -25.18 56.20
CA ARG A 1073 -23.31 -23.84 56.67
C ARG A 1073 -23.07 -22.74 55.64
N ALA A 1074 -22.13 -22.96 54.72
CA ALA A 1074 -21.85 -22.07 53.60
C ALA A 1074 -22.03 -22.81 52.25
N ALA A 1075 -22.90 -22.31 51.38
CA ALA A 1075 -23.14 -22.82 50.04
C ALA A 1075 -22.01 -22.46 49.04
N LEU A 1076 -20.80 -22.99 49.25
CA LEU A 1076 -19.65 -22.84 48.34
C LEU A 1076 -19.62 -23.96 47.29
N THR A 1077 -19.19 -23.63 46.07
CA THR A 1077 -18.93 -24.63 45.01
C THR A 1077 -17.50 -25.18 45.10
N ALA A 1078 -17.26 -26.34 44.50
CA ALA A 1078 -15.92 -26.92 44.43
C ALA A 1078 -14.92 -25.99 43.72
N ALA A 1079 -15.37 -25.20 42.74
CA ALA A 1079 -14.56 -24.19 42.06
C ALA A 1079 -14.17 -23.02 42.99
N GLN A 1080 -15.09 -22.53 43.82
CA GLN A 1080 -14.81 -21.47 44.78
C GLN A 1080 -13.83 -21.92 45.87
N ILE A 1081 -13.97 -23.14 46.38
CA ILE A 1081 -13.01 -23.72 47.34
C ILE A 1081 -11.63 -23.87 46.70
N LYS A 1082 -11.57 -24.24 45.41
CA LYS A 1082 -10.30 -24.31 44.66
C LYS A 1082 -9.58 -22.97 44.63
N GLU A 1083 -10.29 -21.86 44.39
CA GLU A 1083 -9.69 -20.52 44.40
C GLU A 1083 -9.20 -20.11 45.80
N LEU A 1084 -9.95 -20.43 46.87
CA LEU A 1084 -9.50 -20.21 48.25
C LEU A 1084 -8.23 -21.01 48.59
N LEU A 1085 -8.12 -22.26 48.13
CA LEU A 1085 -6.91 -23.07 48.29
C LEU A 1085 -5.74 -22.55 47.45
N LYS A 1086 -5.99 -21.99 46.25
CA LYS A 1086 -4.94 -21.29 45.48
C LYS A 1086 -4.39 -20.09 46.24
N LEU A 1087 -5.26 -19.30 46.87
CA LEU A 1087 -4.84 -18.21 47.74
C LEU A 1087 -3.99 -18.72 48.91
N GLY A 1088 -4.42 -19.80 49.58
CA GLY A 1088 -3.64 -20.43 50.65
C GLY A 1088 -2.24 -20.88 50.20
N LEU A 1089 -2.13 -21.55 49.05
CA LEU A 1089 -0.84 -21.96 48.47
C LEU A 1089 0.05 -20.78 48.12
N LEU A 1090 -0.52 -19.74 47.51
CA LEU A 1090 0.19 -18.51 47.18
C LEU A 1090 0.71 -17.83 48.46
N ALA A 1091 -0.14 -17.72 49.48
CA ALA A 1091 0.17 -17.05 50.74
C ALA A 1091 1.25 -17.80 51.53
N ILE A 1092 1.24 -19.13 51.60
CA ILE A 1092 2.35 -19.91 52.18
C ILE A 1092 3.64 -19.65 51.42
N ARG A 1093 3.60 -19.72 50.09
CA ARG A 1093 4.79 -19.47 49.26
C ARG A 1093 5.37 -18.09 49.51
N GLN A 1094 4.54 -17.05 49.62
CA GLN A 1094 5.05 -15.70 49.92
C GLN A 1094 5.51 -15.57 51.37
N THR A 1095 4.85 -16.25 52.32
CA THR A 1095 5.31 -16.31 53.73
C THR A 1095 6.70 -16.92 53.84
N THR A 1096 6.97 -18.01 53.11
CA THR A 1096 8.30 -18.68 53.09
C THR A 1096 9.41 -17.82 52.50
N LYS A 1097 9.05 -16.87 51.62
CA LYS A 1097 10.00 -15.91 51.02
C LYS A 1097 10.22 -14.67 51.88
N ALA A 1098 9.19 -14.25 52.61
CA ALA A 1098 9.21 -13.04 53.44
C ALA A 1098 9.89 -13.25 54.81
N LEU A 1099 9.90 -14.49 55.31
CA LEU A 1099 10.43 -14.84 56.63
C LEU A 1099 11.66 -15.72 56.51
N SER A 1100 12.71 -15.39 57.27
CA SER A 1100 13.99 -16.10 57.25
C SER A 1100 14.05 -17.31 58.20
N LYS A 1101 13.08 -17.44 59.12
CA LYS A 1101 13.06 -18.48 60.15
C LYS A 1101 12.02 -19.56 59.82
N PRO A 1102 12.43 -20.82 59.67
CA PRO A 1102 11.53 -21.95 59.40
C PRO A 1102 10.50 -22.20 60.51
N SER A 1103 10.85 -21.95 61.79
CA SER A 1103 9.96 -22.11 62.95
C SER A 1103 8.72 -21.20 62.89
N ASP A 1104 8.85 -20.05 62.24
CA ASP A 1104 7.79 -19.05 62.18
C ASP A 1104 6.74 -19.47 61.14
N ILE A 1105 7.12 -20.27 60.13
CA ILE A 1105 6.21 -20.78 59.11
C ILE A 1105 5.29 -21.87 59.70
N GLU A 1106 5.85 -22.77 60.50
CA GLU A 1106 5.09 -23.83 61.18
C GLU A 1106 4.07 -23.24 62.17
N THR A 1107 4.44 -22.17 62.88
CA THR A 1107 3.54 -21.48 63.82
C THR A 1107 2.46 -20.66 63.11
N ILE A 1108 2.81 -19.95 62.03
CA ILE A 1108 1.86 -19.12 61.26
C ILE A 1108 0.86 -19.95 60.48
N TRP A 1109 1.27 -21.08 59.87
CA TRP A 1109 0.39 -21.86 58.99
C TRP A 1109 -0.22 -23.11 59.63
N ASP A 1110 0.26 -23.53 60.80
CA ASP A 1110 -0.24 -24.66 61.59
C ASP A 1110 -0.65 -25.88 60.73
N PRO A 1111 0.28 -26.79 60.40
CA PRO A 1111 0.02 -27.97 59.59
C PRO A 1111 -1.09 -28.87 60.10
N SER A 1112 -1.38 -28.86 61.41
CA SER A 1112 -2.40 -29.71 62.02
C SER A 1112 -3.81 -29.25 61.65
N SER A 1113 -4.03 -27.94 61.60
CA SER A 1113 -5.30 -27.34 61.19
C SER A 1113 -5.68 -27.67 59.74
N TRP A 1114 -4.72 -27.63 58.81
CA TRP A 1114 -4.96 -27.99 57.40
C TRP A 1114 -5.19 -29.49 57.19
N LYS A 1115 -4.55 -30.35 58.00
CA LYS A 1115 -4.86 -31.79 58.00
C LYS A 1115 -6.29 -32.07 58.47
N ASN A 1116 -6.77 -31.36 59.49
CA ASN A 1116 -8.15 -31.46 59.95
C ASN A 1116 -9.13 -31.05 58.83
N VAL A 1117 -8.86 -29.95 58.12
CA VAL A 1117 -9.67 -29.54 56.97
C VAL A 1117 -9.59 -30.54 55.80
N LEU A 1118 -8.44 -31.16 55.55
CA LEU A 1118 -8.28 -32.22 54.55
C LEU A 1118 -9.16 -33.44 54.89
N GLU A 1119 -9.17 -33.87 56.16
CA GLU A 1119 -10.04 -34.95 56.63
C GLU A 1119 -11.52 -34.60 56.42
N ARG A 1120 -11.93 -33.39 56.82
CA ARG A 1120 -13.30 -32.89 56.62
C ARG A 1120 -13.72 -32.80 55.15
N LEU A 1121 -12.83 -32.35 54.27
CA LEU A 1121 -13.07 -32.30 52.82
C LEU A 1121 -13.22 -33.71 52.23
N SER A 1122 -12.45 -34.68 52.74
CA SER A 1122 -12.52 -36.08 52.28
C SER A 1122 -13.77 -36.81 52.77
N SER A 1123 -14.30 -36.43 53.94
CA SER A 1123 -15.55 -36.97 54.49
C SER A 1123 -16.81 -36.28 53.96
N SER A 1124 -16.69 -35.07 53.40
CA SER A 1124 -17.83 -34.30 52.89
C SER A 1124 -18.45 -34.95 51.65
N SER A 1125 -19.76 -35.17 51.67
CA SER A 1125 -20.54 -35.70 50.54
C SER A 1125 -20.38 -34.87 49.26
N ARG A 1126 -20.16 -33.55 49.40
CA ARG A 1126 -20.09 -32.59 48.29
C ARG A 1126 -18.72 -32.49 47.61
N PHE A 1127 -17.63 -32.77 48.34
CA PHE A 1127 -16.26 -32.47 47.86
C PHE A 1127 -15.33 -33.68 47.78
N LYS A 1128 -15.70 -34.83 48.36
CA LYS A 1128 -14.89 -36.06 48.37
C LYS A 1128 -14.45 -36.57 46.99
N SER A 1129 -15.21 -36.30 45.93
CA SER A 1129 -14.90 -36.70 44.55
C SER A 1129 -13.85 -35.80 43.87
N SER A 1130 -13.58 -34.62 44.43
CA SER A 1130 -12.67 -33.64 43.82
C SER A 1130 -11.23 -33.87 44.28
N THR A 1131 -10.52 -34.76 43.58
CA THR A 1131 -9.11 -35.08 43.86
C THR A 1131 -8.18 -33.87 43.81
N ALA A 1132 -8.55 -32.82 43.04
CA ALA A 1132 -7.80 -31.58 42.96
C ALA A 1132 -7.82 -30.79 44.28
N LEU A 1133 -8.96 -30.69 44.97
CA LEU A 1133 -9.08 -29.96 46.23
C LEU A 1133 -8.27 -30.63 47.34
N LEU A 1134 -8.37 -31.96 47.43
CA LEU A 1134 -7.64 -32.76 48.41
C LEU A 1134 -6.12 -32.61 48.21
N LYS A 1135 -5.63 -32.70 46.97
CA LYS A 1135 -4.20 -32.49 46.66
C LYS A 1135 -3.72 -31.10 47.01
N MET A 1136 -4.51 -30.05 46.74
CA MET A 1136 -4.11 -28.67 47.05
C MET A 1136 -4.07 -28.42 48.56
N CYS A 1137 -5.04 -28.92 49.32
CA CYS A 1137 -5.05 -28.85 50.78
C CYS A 1137 -3.89 -29.65 51.40
N GLU A 1138 -3.60 -30.84 50.88
CA GLU A 1138 -2.45 -31.65 51.28
C GLU A 1138 -1.12 -30.93 50.99
N GLN A 1139 -1.02 -30.24 49.85
CA GLN A 1139 0.16 -29.45 49.50
C GLN A 1139 0.37 -28.26 50.43
N ILE A 1140 -0.69 -27.58 50.88
CA ILE A 1140 -0.63 -26.52 51.91
C ILE A 1140 -0.09 -27.11 53.22
N ALA A 1141 -0.66 -28.22 53.69
CA ALA A 1141 -0.23 -28.90 54.92
C ALA A 1141 1.22 -29.40 54.87
N LYS A 1142 1.69 -29.87 53.70
CA LYS A 1142 3.08 -30.28 53.47
C LYS A 1142 4.03 -29.08 53.43
N SER A 1143 3.66 -28.02 52.73
CA SER A 1143 4.48 -26.80 52.60
C SER A 1143 4.61 -26.05 53.93
N ALA A 1144 3.66 -26.26 54.86
CA ALA A 1144 3.72 -25.73 56.21
C ALA A 1144 4.64 -26.54 57.16
N LYS A 1145 5.13 -27.73 56.77
CA LYS A 1145 6.10 -28.54 57.55
C LYS A 1145 7.50 -28.47 56.95
N ILE A 1146 8.53 -28.34 57.78
CA ILE A 1146 9.92 -28.29 57.31
C ILE A 1146 10.41 -29.67 56.82
N ALA A 1147 11.11 -29.69 55.67
CA ALA A 1147 12.10 -30.72 55.33
C ALA A 1147 13.50 -30.14 55.57
N SER A 1148 14.30 -30.77 56.43
CA SER A 1148 15.73 -30.49 56.62
C SER A 1148 16.57 -31.20 55.54
N PRO A 1149 17.76 -30.69 55.16
CA PRO A 1149 18.51 -31.13 53.99
C PRO A 1149 19.54 -32.23 54.31
N GLU A 1150 19.61 -33.30 53.50
CA GLU A 1150 20.81 -34.15 53.41
C GLU A 1150 21.25 -34.38 51.96
N LYS A 1151 22.58 -34.34 51.81
CA LYS A 1151 23.38 -34.13 50.60
C LYS A 1151 23.54 -35.42 49.78
N ILE A 1152 23.60 -35.26 48.45
CA ILE A 1152 24.66 -35.90 47.66
C ILE A 1152 25.46 -34.77 47.00
N ASN A 1153 26.69 -34.61 47.49
CA ASN A 1153 27.70 -33.64 47.08
C ASN A 1153 28.38 -34.06 45.76
N GLY A 1154 28.85 -33.04 45.02
CA GLY A 1154 29.87 -33.16 43.97
C GLY A 1154 29.73 -32.04 42.91
N THR A 1155 30.02 -30.78 43.25
CA THR A 1155 31.24 -30.03 42.83
C THR A 1155 31.35 -29.84 41.30
N ASN A 1156 31.37 -28.64 40.70
CA ASN A 1156 31.97 -27.37 41.11
C ASN A 1156 31.15 -26.16 40.60
N GLY A 1157 30.94 -25.20 41.49
CA GLY A 1157 30.63 -23.82 41.14
C GLY A 1157 31.80 -22.91 41.48
N LYS A 1158 31.86 -21.77 40.78
CA LYS A 1158 32.43 -20.45 41.12
C LYS A 1158 32.48 -19.65 39.81
N GLU A 1159 32.21 -18.36 39.73
CA GLU A 1159 31.74 -17.31 40.63
C GLU A 1159 31.36 -16.16 39.69
N GLY A 1160 30.42 -15.29 40.08
CA GLY A 1160 29.82 -14.31 39.18
C GLY A 1160 30.56 -12.97 39.01
N SER A 1161 29.81 -12.05 38.39
CA SER A 1161 30.03 -10.60 38.19
C SER A 1161 30.88 -10.25 36.95
N SER A 1162 30.59 -9.19 36.17
CA SER A 1162 30.00 -7.90 36.51
C SER A 1162 29.72 -7.05 35.25
N LYS A 1163 28.82 -6.07 35.38
CA LYS A 1163 28.80 -4.74 34.72
C LYS A 1163 28.50 -4.57 33.20
N ARG A 1164 27.34 -3.94 32.98
CA ARG A 1164 27.06 -2.65 32.29
C ARG A 1164 27.63 -2.34 30.89
N LYS A 1165 26.69 -1.76 30.11
CA LYS A 1165 26.76 -0.59 29.17
C LYS A 1165 26.83 -0.88 27.66
N ALA A 1166 25.78 -0.41 27.00
CA ALA A 1166 25.68 0.33 25.74
C ALA A 1166 26.88 0.39 24.77
N GLY A 1167 26.58 0.26 23.47
CA GLY A 1167 27.45 0.69 22.39
C GLY A 1167 27.19 0.00 21.05
N ASP A 1168 26.34 0.64 20.25
CA ASP A 1168 26.41 0.86 18.79
C ASP A 1168 27.24 -0.05 17.85
N VAL A 1169 26.52 -0.52 16.81
CA VAL A 1169 26.77 -0.36 15.35
C VAL A 1169 27.94 -1.07 14.65
N SER A 1170 27.59 -1.52 13.42
CA SER A 1170 28.43 -1.93 12.27
C SER A 1170 28.99 -3.35 12.39
N GLU A 1171 28.89 -4.25 11.41
CA GLU A 1171 28.48 -4.26 10.00
C GLU A 1171 28.06 -5.73 9.73
N GLY A 1172 27.06 -6.02 8.90
CA GLY A 1172 27.24 -6.04 7.46
C GLY A 1172 27.47 -7.47 6.97
N GLU A 1173 26.41 -8.04 6.39
CA GLU A 1173 26.40 -9.10 5.36
C GLU A 1173 26.79 -10.55 5.78
N GLY A 1174 26.05 -11.61 5.41
CA GLY A 1174 25.03 -11.71 4.37
C GLY A 1174 24.10 -12.91 4.53
N GLY A 1175 22.88 -12.72 4.02
CA GLY A 1175 22.33 -13.61 3.01
C GLY A 1175 21.86 -15.00 3.45
N GLY A 1176 20.76 -15.03 4.18
CA GLY A 1176 19.51 -15.58 3.67
C GLY A 1176 19.47 -17.07 3.23
N SER A 1177 18.88 -17.90 4.09
CA SER A 1177 17.70 -18.70 3.71
C SER A 1177 17.03 -19.26 4.96
N LYS A 1178 15.88 -18.68 5.32
CA LYS A 1178 14.92 -19.30 6.24
C LYS A 1178 13.91 -20.07 5.40
N LYS A 1179 13.69 -21.34 5.74
CA LYS A 1179 12.33 -21.89 5.81
C LYS A 1179 12.27 -23.07 6.78
N ALA A 1180 11.18 -23.06 7.54
CA ALA A 1180 10.77 -24.12 8.44
C ALA A 1180 10.65 -25.48 7.74
N LYS A 1181 10.96 -26.57 8.45
CA LYS A 1181 10.09 -27.76 8.63
C LYS A 1181 10.88 -28.96 9.19
N GLN A 1182 10.16 -29.69 10.04
CA GLN A 1182 10.11 -31.14 10.20
C GLN A 1182 11.36 -31.96 10.62
N LYS A 1183 11.16 -32.58 11.79
CA LYS A 1183 11.26 -34.02 12.10
C LYS A 1183 12.58 -34.76 11.84
N ARG A 1184 13.10 -35.29 12.97
CA ARG A 1184 13.63 -36.64 13.17
C ARG A 1184 14.52 -37.20 12.05
N ALA A 1185 15.80 -37.37 12.37
CA ALA A 1185 16.49 -38.62 12.07
C ALA A 1185 17.61 -38.87 13.09
N LYS A 1186 17.61 -40.07 13.69
CA LYS A 1186 18.82 -40.67 14.25
C LYS A 1186 18.86 -42.11 13.73
N LYS A 1187 20.03 -42.46 13.17
CA LYS A 1187 20.51 -43.77 12.67
C LYS A 1187 20.08 -44.16 11.25
N SER A 1188 20.87 -44.86 10.43
CA SER A 1188 22.30 -45.22 10.36
C SER A 1188 22.43 -46.26 9.24
N LYS A 1189 23.55 -46.26 8.50
CA LYS A 1189 24.11 -47.34 7.65
C LYS A 1189 23.27 -47.66 6.40
N ALA A 1190 23.77 -47.48 5.18
CA ALA A 1190 25.01 -47.98 4.58
C ALA A 1190 25.55 -47.00 3.54
#